data_AF-A0A853L1I3-F1
#
_entry.id   AF-A0A853L1I3-F1
#
_cell.length_a   1.000
_cell.length_b   1.000
_cell.length_c   1.000
_cell.angle_alpha   90.00
_cell.angle_beta   90.00
_cell.angle_gamma   90.00
#
_symmetry.space_group_name_H-M   'P 1'
#
loop_
_entity.id
_entity.type
_entity.pdbx_description
1 polymer ?
#
loop_
_entity_poly.entity_id
_entity_poly.type
_entity_poly.pdbx_seq_one_letter_code
_entity_poly.pdbx_strand_id
1 'polypeptide(L)'
;MVTFTVKVTRPASNKLLKAVSIDVAGTTNAQKTPSFGDDDTSLSQEFQLEPGDNYTITVTGPGYLRTQAQNVTVSDDGEITIALKSVWFSLHTDRDRDGKIENDDDTPAAINGLSPAAITFGVDGVGAIIPVNCNRDGNNTAIAYSDCQDDKINSDEDLLTGLSRMKIVRHSAGEAADVDANWVIKLSVEPTGAENPAEQHVRIFSKAGTDATELVSPQKGKTATLDAANINPTLVLPLEMIRFAGEDFESGTVKITLSVIQPEYAGPDTPSYTFTEQVVAAKWVANHHLHQVTKLLVTSDSFNEKFIATLETEVAKEPSGPSDLRYDILKSIQKQVLIPYLDTDKWTVAKPSADVMSPDQWMRDTIFSGYSSWPGTAGNHKSQTTFIKMHRQRELQNWVFGDLLSKDHAVYYPAAGSGDAVNSANSGGNFEVTPPVKKAGGNTYPLGRIYYGHSAKNRLGANSTLRKSRHKIDESTRSFIAAQALQYPIELDTDWLAVGHVDEMMTFLPYPGGSDNKKWKLLVASPKKAYDLMTDKRAENVIFGGAKVLQRPKWDTDHFNYTPLKLHNTVVSCTINDLLGNGNAPLLAPNGYAYTYDLLKGWNVGGVEKAIGDNIDILKNEFDLEDDDIVRVPVIFYPSDHVSGGHAYVLPSTDKVDNTKSRRNGFNIFPGRGEGFKCGALTADMPNMFVGNTQLYIPKPYGPWIDTGDEGTSFDLFEKYLKDEIAKFNGALSCNFIDDWDHYHACEGEIHCGTNEIRQPSQTDEKWWAI
;
A
#
# COMPACT_ATOMS: atom_id res chain seq x y z
N MET A 1 45.61 -55.19 22.34
CA MET A 1 44.53 -54.23 22.62
C MET A 1 44.58 -53.76 24.07
N VAL A 2 44.99 -52.51 24.28
CA VAL A 2 44.89 -51.75 25.54
C VAL A 2 43.81 -50.68 25.40
N THR A 3 43.23 -50.27 26.53
CA THR A 3 42.21 -49.21 26.55
C THR A 3 42.90 -47.86 26.62
N PHE A 4 42.83 -47.11 25.53
CA PHE A 4 43.41 -45.78 25.44
C PHE A 4 42.30 -44.72 25.39
N THR A 5 42.34 -43.77 26.31
CA THR A 5 41.33 -42.71 26.42
C THR A 5 41.79 -41.47 25.67
N VAL A 6 40.97 -40.99 24.75
CA VAL A 6 41.13 -39.67 24.14
C VAL A 6 40.20 -38.72 24.87
N LYS A 7 40.78 -37.85 25.70
CA LYS A 7 40.06 -36.76 26.35
C LYS A 7 40.15 -35.52 25.46
N VAL A 8 39.02 -34.90 25.18
CA VAL A 8 38.93 -33.69 24.36
C VAL A 8 38.38 -32.57 25.24
N THR A 9 39.04 -31.41 25.25
CA THR A 9 38.60 -30.23 26.00
C THR A 9 38.20 -29.10 25.05
N ARG A 10 37.03 -28.49 25.24
CA ARG A 10 36.58 -27.33 24.44
C ARG A 10 36.73 -26.00 25.20
N PRO A 11 36.87 -24.86 24.51
CA PRO A 11 36.81 -23.54 25.14
C PRO A 11 35.47 -23.30 25.84
N ALA A 12 35.49 -22.74 27.05
CA ALA A 12 34.28 -22.53 27.87
C ALA A 12 33.25 -21.57 27.23
N SER A 13 33.69 -20.67 26.34
CA SER A 13 32.83 -19.74 25.62
C SER A 13 32.11 -20.36 24.42
N ASN A 14 32.54 -21.53 23.92
CA ASN A 14 31.85 -22.23 22.83
C ASN A 14 30.95 -23.33 23.39
N LYS A 15 29.70 -22.98 23.71
CA LYS A 15 28.67 -23.93 24.15
C LYS A 15 27.75 -24.42 23.03
N LEU A 16 27.70 -23.71 21.91
CA LEU A 16 26.78 -23.96 20.79
C LEU A 16 27.13 -25.24 20.03
N LEU A 17 28.42 -25.52 19.84
CA LEU A 17 28.90 -26.61 18.99
C LEU A 17 29.30 -27.81 19.83
N LYS A 18 28.44 -28.83 19.83
CA LYS A 18 28.53 -29.96 20.75
C LYS A 18 29.22 -31.19 20.17
N ALA A 19 29.01 -31.46 18.88
CA ALA A 19 29.54 -32.66 18.24
C ALA A 19 31.06 -32.56 18.01
N VAL A 20 31.75 -33.69 18.13
CA VAL A 20 33.16 -33.83 17.78
C VAL A 20 33.36 -35.19 17.12
N SER A 21 34.20 -35.28 16.11
CA SER A 21 34.68 -36.52 15.52
C SER A 21 36.13 -36.76 15.93
N ILE A 22 36.40 -37.92 16.54
CA ILE A 22 37.73 -38.38 16.93
C ILE A 22 38.08 -39.57 16.03
N ASP A 23 39.13 -39.41 15.23
CA ASP A 23 39.66 -40.44 14.32
C ASP A 23 41.07 -40.88 14.75
N VAL A 24 41.24 -42.18 14.98
CA VAL A 24 42.51 -42.82 15.33
C VAL A 24 42.95 -43.70 14.17
N ALA A 25 43.84 -43.17 13.33
CA ALA A 25 44.26 -43.80 12.09
C ALA A 25 44.92 -45.17 12.33
N GLY A 26 44.57 -46.18 11.53
CA GLY A 26 45.20 -47.51 11.55
C GLY A 26 44.52 -48.57 12.42
N THR A 27 43.26 -48.37 12.83
CA THR A 27 42.55 -49.25 13.77
C THR A 27 41.16 -49.71 13.24
N THR A 28 40.58 -50.76 13.82
CA THR A 28 39.17 -51.14 13.62
C THR A 28 38.30 -50.32 14.58
N ASN A 29 37.24 -49.64 14.08
CA ASN A 29 36.52 -48.56 14.77
C ASN A 29 37.33 -47.27 14.98
N ALA A 30 38.12 -46.89 13.97
CA ALA A 30 38.98 -45.72 13.98
C ALA A 30 38.26 -44.41 14.33
N GLN A 31 37.00 -44.26 13.94
CA GLN A 31 36.26 -43.01 14.12
C GLN A 31 35.11 -43.16 15.13
N LYS A 32 35.00 -42.19 16.04
CA LYS A 32 33.88 -42.04 16.98
C LYS A 32 33.41 -40.60 17.03
N THR A 33 32.11 -40.37 17.20
CA THR A 33 31.49 -39.03 17.19
C THR A 33 30.79 -38.66 18.50
N PRO A 34 31.52 -38.49 19.61
CA PRO A 34 30.91 -38.06 20.88
C PRO A 34 30.37 -36.62 20.80
N SER A 35 29.59 -36.23 21.81
CA SER A 35 29.07 -34.85 21.93
C SER A 35 29.21 -34.36 23.36
N PHE A 36 29.57 -33.08 23.51
CA PHE A 36 29.54 -32.39 24.80
C PHE A 36 28.09 -32.20 25.27
N GLY A 37 27.85 -32.36 26.58
CA GLY A 37 26.67 -31.81 27.24
C GLY A 37 26.66 -30.28 27.23
N ASP A 38 25.57 -29.67 27.71
CA ASP A 38 25.40 -28.21 27.70
C ASP A 38 26.52 -27.47 28.45
N ASP A 39 26.94 -28.02 29.59
CA ASP A 39 27.94 -27.40 30.47
C ASP A 39 29.28 -28.13 30.51
N ASP A 40 29.42 -29.21 29.73
CA ASP A 40 30.67 -29.98 29.70
C ASP A 40 31.80 -29.14 29.09
N THR A 41 32.96 -29.10 29.75
CA THR A 41 34.19 -28.49 29.19
C THR A 41 35.15 -29.54 28.64
N SER A 42 34.87 -30.82 28.89
CA SER A 42 35.63 -31.95 28.39
C SER A 42 34.74 -33.16 28.17
N LEU A 43 35.08 -34.00 27.20
CA LEU A 43 34.53 -35.34 27.03
C LEU A 43 35.67 -36.34 26.87
N SER A 44 35.41 -37.60 27.20
CA SER A 44 36.40 -38.68 27.05
C SER A 44 35.82 -39.79 26.21
N GLN A 45 36.64 -40.35 25.32
CA GLN A 45 36.27 -41.47 24.47
C GLN A 45 37.36 -42.53 24.47
N GLU A 46 36.99 -43.75 24.84
CA GLU A 46 37.91 -44.88 24.88
C GLU A 46 38.05 -45.53 23.50
N PHE A 47 39.26 -46.00 23.16
CA PHE A 47 39.60 -46.78 21.98
C PHE A 47 40.41 -48.02 22.37
N GLN A 48 40.31 -49.08 21.58
CA GLN A 48 41.10 -50.30 21.76
C GLN A 48 42.24 -50.28 20.75
N LEU A 49 43.48 -50.16 21.25
CA LEU A 49 44.69 -49.93 20.43
C LEU A 49 45.76 -51.00 20.70
N GLU A 50 46.64 -51.26 19.73
CA GLU A 50 47.73 -52.22 19.92
C GLU A 50 48.93 -51.57 20.64
N PRO A 51 49.45 -52.22 21.70
CA PRO A 51 50.65 -51.75 22.39
C PRO A 51 51.89 -51.76 21.48
N GLY A 52 52.70 -50.70 21.57
CA GLY A 52 53.95 -50.54 20.82
C GLY A 52 53.79 -49.84 19.47
N ASP A 53 52.55 -49.62 19.00
CA ASP A 53 52.27 -48.90 17.77
C ASP A 53 52.20 -47.37 17.99
N ASN A 54 52.40 -46.63 16.89
CA ASN A 54 52.25 -45.18 16.85
C ASN A 54 50.99 -44.79 16.10
N TYR A 55 50.14 -44.00 16.74
CA TYR A 55 48.87 -43.55 16.17
C TYR A 55 48.90 -42.05 15.86
N THR A 56 48.13 -41.67 14.84
CA THR A 56 47.74 -40.26 14.63
C THR A 56 46.28 -40.11 15.03
N ILE A 57 46.04 -39.24 16.00
CA ILE A 57 44.70 -38.94 16.49
C ILE A 57 44.31 -37.59 15.91
N THR A 58 43.26 -37.58 15.10
CA THR A 58 42.68 -36.37 14.49
C THR A 58 41.35 -36.07 15.13
N VAL A 59 41.17 -34.83 15.56
CA VAL A 59 39.90 -34.34 16.11
C VAL A 59 39.37 -33.22 15.22
N THR A 60 38.14 -33.38 14.75
CA THR A 60 37.39 -32.39 13.94
C THR A 60 36.00 -32.20 14.53
N GLY A 61 35.31 -31.13 14.15
CA GLY A 61 33.93 -30.91 14.57
C GLY A 61 33.38 -29.61 14.01
N PRO A 62 32.05 -29.42 14.06
CA PRO A 62 31.43 -28.18 13.64
C PRO A 62 32.06 -27.01 14.40
N GLY A 63 32.60 -26.03 13.67
CA GLY A 63 33.32 -24.85 14.17
C GLY A 63 34.53 -25.12 15.08
N TYR A 64 35.08 -26.33 15.06
CA TYR A 64 36.38 -26.65 15.65
C TYR A 64 37.43 -26.80 14.55
N LEU A 65 38.59 -26.18 14.74
CA LEU A 65 39.72 -26.36 13.83
C LEU A 65 40.28 -27.78 13.98
N ARG A 66 40.66 -28.37 12.85
CA ARG A 66 41.30 -29.69 12.82
C ARG A 66 42.52 -29.70 13.73
N THR A 67 42.49 -30.56 14.73
CA THR A 67 43.60 -30.72 15.69
C THR A 67 44.16 -32.13 15.57
N GLN A 68 45.48 -32.26 15.46
CA GLN A 68 46.15 -33.56 15.33
C GLN A 68 47.19 -33.76 16.41
N ALA A 69 47.15 -34.91 17.06
CA ALA A 69 48.24 -35.44 17.87
C ALA A 69 48.94 -36.55 17.05
N GLN A 70 50.18 -36.28 16.63
CA GLN A 70 50.98 -37.21 15.83
C GLN A 70 51.93 -38.02 16.71
N ASN A 71 52.31 -39.22 16.24
CA ASN A 71 53.26 -40.11 16.90
C ASN A 71 52.88 -40.43 18.36
N VAL A 72 51.59 -40.65 18.61
CA VAL A 72 51.10 -41.06 19.93
C VAL A 72 51.45 -42.53 20.13
N THR A 73 52.52 -42.80 20.87
CA THR A 73 52.95 -44.15 21.24
C THR A 73 52.07 -44.67 22.37
N VAL A 74 51.47 -45.83 22.17
CA VAL A 74 50.60 -46.48 23.16
C VAL A 74 51.34 -47.70 23.72
N SER A 75 51.76 -47.67 24.99
CA SER A 75 52.48 -48.79 25.64
C SER A 75 51.60 -49.62 26.58
N ASP A 76 50.60 -48.99 27.16
CA ASP A 76 49.74 -49.48 28.26
C ASP A 76 48.41 -48.69 28.25
N ASP A 77 47.51 -49.02 29.18
CA ASP A 77 46.30 -48.23 29.39
C ASP A 77 46.70 -46.77 29.72
N GLY A 78 46.13 -45.80 29.01
CA GLY A 78 46.59 -44.42 29.08
C GLY A 78 45.56 -43.40 28.61
N GLU A 79 45.88 -42.12 28.76
CA GLU A 79 45.05 -41.01 28.30
C GLU A 79 45.90 -39.98 27.55
N ILE A 80 45.34 -39.41 26.48
CA ILE A 80 45.81 -38.17 25.89
C ILE A 80 44.73 -37.11 26.01
N THR A 81 45.12 -35.87 26.35
CA THR A 81 44.22 -34.72 26.32
C THR A 81 44.50 -33.87 25.08
N ILE A 82 43.47 -33.61 24.28
CA ILE A 82 43.51 -32.76 23.10
C ILE A 82 42.64 -31.52 23.36
N ALA A 83 43.27 -30.34 23.38
CA ALA A 83 42.59 -29.06 23.52
C ALA A 83 42.14 -28.54 22.17
N LEU A 84 40.84 -28.30 22.00
CA LEU A 84 40.27 -27.78 20.77
C LEU A 84 40.42 -26.26 20.68
N LYS A 85 40.62 -25.79 19.45
CA LYS A 85 40.49 -24.39 19.06
C LYS A 85 39.20 -24.26 18.27
N SER A 86 38.40 -23.24 18.56
CA SER A 86 37.11 -23.05 17.88
C SER A 86 37.03 -21.73 17.14
N VAL A 87 36.49 -21.80 15.93
CA VAL A 87 36.13 -20.67 15.09
C VAL A 87 34.74 -20.96 14.53
N TRP A 88 33.78 -20.08 14.77
CA TRP A 88 32.41 -20.27 14.30
C TRP A 88 31.78 -18.99 13.80
N PHE A 89 30.70 -19.10 13.05
CA PHE A 89 30.03 -17.98 12.42
C PHE A 89 28.57 -17.93 12.83
N SER A 90 28.03 -16.74 12.96
CA SER A 90 26.61 -16.49 13.23
C SER A 90 26.06 -15.45 12.26
N LEU A 91 24.77 -15.57 11.94
CA LEU A 91 24.02 -14.61 11.13
C LEU A 91 23.09 -13.80 12.03
N HIS A 92 23.03 -12.49 11.81
CA HIS A 92 22.25 -11.57 12.65
C HIS A 92 21.51 -10.53 11.81
N THR A 93 20.26 -10.26 12.19
CA THR A 93 19.38 -9.21 11.66
C THR A 93 18.81 -8.38 12.82
N ASP A 94 18.18 -7.22 12.54
CA ASP A 94 17.46 -6.38 13.54
C ASP A 94 16.08 -7.01 13.85
N ARG A 95 16.03 -7.96 14.79
CA ARG A 95 14.82 -8.75 15.05
C ARG A 95 13.86 -8.07 16.00
N ASP A 96 14.36 -7.32 16.97
CA ASP A 96 13.56 -6.56 17.92
C ASP A 96 13.05 -5.22 17.37
N ARG A 97 13.49 -4.83 16.16
CA ARG A 97 13.02 -3.67 15.40
C ARG A 97 13.39 -2.36 16.09
N ASP A 98 14.52 -2.33 16.79
CA ASP A 98 15.05 -1.14 17.45
C ASP A 98 15.97 -0.29 16.55
N GLY A 99 16.22 -0.74 15.31
CA GLY A 99 17.08 -0.08 14.35
C GLY A 99 18.57 -0.42 14.52
N LYS A 100 18.90 -1.43 15.34
CA LYS A 100 20.25 -1.99 15.52
C LYS A 100 20.24 -3.48 15.23
N ILE A 101 21.33 -3.97 14.64
CA ILE A 101 21.48 -5.40 14.37
C ILE A 101 21.90 -6.12 15.66
N GLU A 102 21.14 -7.13 16.04
CA GLU A 102 21.33 -7.97 17.24
C GLU A 102 22.75 -8.50 17.39
N ASN A 103 23.26 -8.57 18.62
CA ASN A 103 24.48 -9.30 18.93
C ASN A 103 24.15 -10.67 19.55
N ASP A 104 25.16 -11.54 19.69
CA ASP A 104 25.02 -12.87 20.29
C ASP A 104 24.35 -12.88 21.68
N ASP A 105 24.46 -11.79 22.45
CA ASP A 105 23.97 -11.69 23.82
C ASP A 105 22.50 -11.22 23.94
N ASP A 106 21.92 -10.61 22.89
CA ASP A 106 20.64 -9.89 22.98
C ASP A 106 19.44 -10.82 22.71
N THR A 107 19.55 -11.76 21.76
CA THR A 107 18.62 -12.91 21.54
C THR A 107 19.29 -13.95 20.64
N PRO A 108 19.80 -15.10 21.11
CA PRO A 108 20.58 -15.98 20.24
C PRO A 108 19.73 -16.62 19.14
N ALA A 109 20.19 -16.57 17.88
CA ALA A 109 19.60 -17.34 16.79
C ALA A 109 19.81 -18.85 16.99
N ALA A 110 18.83 -19.65 16.58
CA ALA A 110 18.89 -21.11 16.68
C ALA A 110 19.86 -21.69 15.65
N ILE A 111 20.94 -22.31 16.11
CA ILE A 111 21.81 -23.10 15.25
C ILE A 111 21.04 -24.30 14.66
N ASN A 112 21.21 -24.54 13.36
CA ASN A 112 20.46 -25.54 12.58
C ASN A 112 18.94 -25.35 12.65
N GLY A 113 18.48 -24.12 12.88
CA GLY A 113 17.07 -23.77 13.02
C GLY A 113 16.74 -22.42 12.38
N LEU A 114 15.44 -22.10 12.42
CA LEU A 114 14.87 -20.86 11.89
C LEU A 114 14.66 -19.84 13.02
N SER A 115 15.09 -18.59 12.81
CA SER A 115 14.98 -17.50 13.78
C SER A 115 14.46 -16.20 13.14
N PRO A 116 13.39 -15.56 13.68
CA PRO A 116 12.41 -16.20 14.57
C PRO A 116 11.71 -17.36 13.84
N ALA A 117 11.08 -18.28 14.59
CA ALA A 117 10.31 -19.37 13.99
C ALA A 117 9.10 -18.89 13.15
N ALA A 118 8.61 -17.68 13.46
CA ALA A 118 7.63 -16.94 12.68
C ALA A 118 7.81 -15.44 12.90
N ILE A 119 7.50 -14.64 11.87
CA ILE A 119 7.36 -13.19 12.02
C ILE A 119 6.10 -12.90 12.83
N THR A 120 6.20 -12.05 13.84
CA THR A 120 5.07 -11.64 14.69
C THR A 120 4.94 -10.12 14.73
N PHE A 121 3.73 -9.61 14.89
CA PHE A 121 3.41 -8.18 14.97
C PHE A 121 2.85 -7.83 16.35
N GLY A 122 2.73 -6.54 16.63
CA GLY A 122 2.44 -5.99 17.95
C GLY A 122 3.69 -5.44 18.65
N VAL A 123 3.51 -4.81 19.80
CA VAL A 123 4.58 -4.10 20.54
C VAL A 123 5.79 -4.98 20.89
N ASP A 124 5.59 -6.28 21.07
CA ASP A 124 6.63 -7.29 21.36
C ASP A 124 6.91 -8.19 20.14
N GLY A 125 6.46 -7.78 18.95
CA GLY A 125 6.58 -8.56 17.73
C GLY A 125 8.03 -8.65 17.25
N VAL A 126 8.42 -9.83 16.77
CA VAL A 126 9.81 -10.13 16.35
C VAL A 126 9.92 -10.43 14.85
N GLY A 127 11.09 -10.11 14.30
CA GLY A 127 11.50 -10.41 12.94
C GLY A 127 11.84 -9.16 12.15
N ALA A 128 12.97 -9.18 11.46
CA ALA A 128 13.53 -8.00 10.79
C ALA A 128 12.68 -7.54 9.59
N ILE A 129 12.55 -6.21 9.46
CA ILE A 129 11.80 -5.54 8.41
C ILE A 129 12.78 -4.94 7.41
N ILE A 130 12.65 -5.32 6.14
CA ILE A 130 13.54 -4.90 5.06
C ILE A 130 12.78 -3.92 4.14
N PRO A 131 13.32 -2.71 3.87
CA PRO A 131 12.68 -1.73 2.99
C PRO A 131 12.51 -2.26 1.57
N VAL A 132 11.45 -1.81 0.90
CA VAL A 132 11.29 -1.95 -0.56
C VAL A 132 11.82 -0.68 -1.22
N ASN A 133 12.96 -0.78 -1.89
CA ASN A 133 13.75 0.37 -2.36
C ASN A 133 13.20 0.99 -3.66
N CYS A 134 11.95 1.47 -3.60
CA CYS A 134 11.18 1.91 -4.77
C CYS A 134 11.14 3.45 -4.96
N ASN A 135 12.06 4.18 -4.33
CA ASN A 135 12.38 5.59 -4.63
C ASN A 135 13.52 5.66 -5.67
N ARG A 136 13.98 6.89 -5.96
CA ARG A 136 15.11 7.14 -6.84
C ARG A 136 15.98 8.25 -6.27
N ASP A 137 16.95 7.91 -5.44
CA ASP A 137 17.81 8.90 -4.76
C ASP A 137 19.18 9.14 -5.43
N GLY A 138 19.52 8.33 -6.44
CA GLY A 138 20.70 8.48 -7.29
C GLY A 138 20.45 9.09 -8.69
N ASN A 139 21.54 9.50 -9.35
CA ASN A 139 21.52 10.01 -10.73
C ASN A 139 21.92 8.97 -11.79
N ASN A 140 22.28 7.75 -11.36
CA ASN A 140 22.77 6.66 -12.19
C ASN A 140 21.65 5.72 -12.68
N THR A 141 20.53 5.62 -11.95
CA THR A 141 19.33 4.94 -12.43
C THR A 141 18.75 5.73 -13.60
N ALA A 142 18.44 5.04 -14.70
CA ALA A 142 17.76 5.67 -15.83
C ALA A 142 16.47 6.34 -15.35
N ILE A 143 16.11 7.47 -15.96
CA ILE A 143 14.83 8.14 -15.66
C ILE A 143 13.71 7.09 -15.73
N ALA A 144 12.80 7.14 -14.75
CA ALA A 144 11.68 6.23 -14.54
C ALA A 144 11.93 4.86 -13.90
N TYR A 145 13.18 4.56 -13.58
CA TYR A 145 13.50 3.36 -12.82
C TYR A 145 13.74 3.73 -11.35
N SER A 146 13.16 2.95 -10.45
CA SER A 146 13.48 3.02 -9.02
C SER A 146 14.77 2.26 -8.72
N ASP A 147 15.38 2.52 -7.56
CA ASP A 147 16.69 1.97 -7.21
C ASP A 147 16.67 0.42 -7.14
N CYS A 148 15.59 -0.18 -6.64
CA CYS A 148 15.43 -1.64 -6.67
C CYS A 148 15.38 -2.29 -8.08
N GLN A 149 15.24 -1.49 -9.15
CA GLN A 149 15.13 -1.98 -10.52
C GLN A 149 16.48 -2.08 -11.27
N ASP A 150 17.59 -1.68 -10.65
CA ASP A 150 18.93 -1.89 -11.22
C ASP A 150 19.75 -2.93 -10.45
N ASP A 151 21.08 -2.92 -10.50
CA ASP A 151 21.97 -3.90 -9.86
C ASP A 151 23.05 -3.23 -8.98
N LYS A 152 22.79 -2.01 -8.48
CA LYS A 152 23.78 -1.15 -7.80
C LYS A 152 23.24 -0.59 -6.48
N ILE A 153 24.17 -0.12 -5.66
CA ILE A 153 23.90 0.86 -4.61
C ILE A 153 24.30 2.20 -5.22
N ASN A 154 23.34 3.12 -5.29
CA ASN A 154 23.36 4.22 -6.24
C ASN A 154 23.98 5.48 -5.66
N SER A 155 23.90 5.62 -4.34
CA SER A 155 24.46 6.74 -3.60
C SER A 155 24.71 6.37 -2.14
N ASP A 156 25.33 7.28 -1.37
CA ASP A 156 25.37 7.15 0.09
C ASP A 156 23.97 7.32 0.70
N GLU A 157 23.08 8.06 0.05
CA GLU A 157 21.68 8.22 0.48
C GLU A 157 20.95 6.88 0.34
N ASP A 158 21.08 6.21 -0.80
CA ASP A 158 20.55 4.87 -1.07
C ASP A 158 20.93 3.89 0.05
N LEU A 159 22.22 3.83 0.39
CA LEU A 159 22.72 3.00 1.48
C LEU A 159 22.11 3.33 2.85
N LEU A 160 21.70 4.57 3.09
CA LEU A 160 21.16 5.06 4.36
C LEU A 160 19.63 4.96 4.44
N THR A 161 18.93 5.12 3.32
CA THR A 161 17.47 5.24 3.25
C THR A 161 16.78 4.16 2.42
N GLY A 162 17.49 3.47 1.52
CA GLY A 162 16.94 2.41 0.69
C GLY A 162 17.19 0.99 1.20
N LEU A 163 18.20 0.81 2.07
CA LEU A 163 18.69 -0.52 2.47
C LEU A 163 18.65 -0.78 3.98
N SER A 164 18.33 -2.02 4.35
CA SER A 164 18.59 -2.59 5.68
C SER A 164 19.97 -3.25 5.70
N ARG A 165 20.36 -3.81 6.85
CA ARG A 165 21.65 -4.48 7.05
C ARG A 165 21.48 -5.76 7.83
N MET A 166 22.23 -6.78 7.41
CA MET A 166 22.50 -7.97 8.20
C MET A 166 24.00 -8.08 8.44
N LYS A 167 24.42 -8.86 9.43
CA LYS A 167 25.84 -9.11 9.68
C LYS A 167 26.12 -10.59 9.88
N ILE A 168 27.29 -11.00 9.38
CA ILE A 168 27.91 -12.28 9.69
C ILE A 168 29.05 -11.99 10.66
N VAL A 169 29.03 -12.64 11.82
CA VAL A 169 30.06 -12.48 12.85
C VAL A 169 30.88 -13.76 12.92
N ARG A 170 32.20 -13.61 12.85
CA ARG A 170 33.18 -14.64 13.18
C ARG A 170 33.53 -14.55 14.65
N HIS A 171 33.37 -15.66 15.32
CA HIS A 171 33.74 -15.88 16.70
C HIS A 171 34.99 -16.74 16.78
N SER A 172 35.77 -16.60 17.85
CA SER A 172 36.96 -17.41 18.07
C SER A 172 37.22 -17.61 19.55
N ALA A 173 37.61 -18.82 19.94
CA ALA A 173 37.97 -19.14 21.32
C ALA A 173 39.09 -20.19 21.39
N GLY A 174 39.92 -20.08 22.44
CA GLY A 174 41.21 -20.77 22.55
C GLY A 174 42.38 -19.89 22.08
N GLU A 175 43.58 -20.48 21.90
CA GLU A 175 44.67 -19.78 21.19
C GLU A 175 44.20 -19.39 19.79
N ALA A 176 44.29 -18.10 19.46
CA ALA A 176 43.83 -17.56 18.18
C ALA A 176 44.49 -18.31 17.02
N ALA A 177 43.68 -18.98 16.22
CA ALA A 177 44.09 -19.60 14.98
C ALA A 177 43.22 -19.04 13.85
N ASP A 178 43.83 -18.83 12.69
CA ASP A 178 43.14 -18.38 11.49
C ASP A 178 42.14 -19.44 11.03
N VAL A 179 41.03 -18.98 10.43
CA VAL A 179 40.08 -19.86 9.75
C VAL A 179 40.85 -20.68 8.72
N ASP A 180 40.58 -21.99 8.63
CA ASP A 180 41.17 -22.81 7.58
C ASP A 180 40.77 -22.25 6.21
N ALA A 181 41.75 -22.06 5.32
CA ALA A 181 41.53 -21.43 4.02
C ALA A 181 40.57 -22.22 3.10
N ASN A 182 40.25 -23.47 3.43
CA ASN A 182 39.30 -24.29 2.69
C ASN A 182 37.86 -24.16 3.21
N TRP A 183 37.64 -23.46 4.33
CA TRP A 183 36.28 -23.23 4.83
C TRP A 183 35.58 -22.18 3.97
N VAL A 184 34.32 -22.45 3.65
CA VAL A 184 33.49 -21.52 2.90
C VAL A 184 32.16 -21.30 3.61
N ILE A 185 31.64 -20.09 3.44
CA ILE A 185 30.28 -19.74 3.84
C ILE A 185 29.43 -19.73 2.58
N LYS A 186 28.41 -20.58 2.55
CA LYS A 186 27.37 -20.54 1.53
C LYS A 186 26.18 -19.78 2.07
N LEU A 187 25.92 -18.60 1.50
CA LEU A 187 24.73 -17.81 1.76
C LEU A 187 23.65 -18.22 0.75
N SER A 188 22.43 -18.47 1.20
CA SER A 188 21.30 -18.79 0.32
C SER A 188 20.00 -18.15 0.77
N VAL A 189 19.10 -17.88 -0.19
CA VAL A 189 17.74 -17.43 0.10
C VAL A 189 16.72 -18.49 -0.31
N GLU A 190 15.65 -18.60 0.48
CA GLU A 190 14.56 -19.55 0.24
C GLU A 190 13.20 -18.88 0.46
N PRO A 191 12.18 -19.23 -0.35
CA PRO A 191 10.83 -18.70 -0.18
C PRO A 191 10.13 -19.31 1.03
N THR A 192 9.05 -18.67 1.46
CA THR A 192 8.14 -19.22 2.47
C THR A 192 6.99 -19.94 1.77
N GLY A 193 6.79 -21.22 2.09
CA GLY A 193 5.68 -21.99 1.50
C GLY A 193 5.85 -22.22 0.00
N ALA A 194 4.80 -21.96 -0.77
CA ALA A 194 4.73 -22.19 -2.21
C ALA A 194 4.68 -20.86 -2.99
N GLU A 195 5.60 -19.95 -2.65
CA GLU A 195 5.79 -18.65 -3.32
C GLU A 195 6.85 -18.74 -4.43
N ASN A 196 6.96 -17.67 -5.23
CA ASN A 196 8.01 -17.54 -6.24
C ASN A 196 9.42 -17.56 -5.63
N PRO A 197 10.46 -17.85 -6.45
CA PRO A 197 11.83 -17.95 -5.96
C PRO A 197 12.28 -16.69 -5.20
N ALA A 198 12.82 -16.85 -3.99
CA ALA A 198 13.14 -15.74 -3.09
C ALA A 198 14.12 -14.71 -3.66
N GLU A 199 15.03 -15.12 -4.55
CA GLU A 199 15.94 -14.23 -5.26
C GLU A 199 15.23 -13.22 -6.18
N GLN A 200 13.94 -13.41 -6.47
CA GLN A 200 13.09 -12.44 -7.17
C GLN A 200 12.55 -11.35 -6.24
N HIS A 201 12.65 -11.53 -4.93
CA HIS A 201 12.04 -10.65 -3.92
C HIS A 201 13.07 -9.90 -3.08
N VAL A 202 14.30 -10.41 -2.97
CA VAL A 202 15.37 -9.81 -2.16
C VAL A 202 16.67 -9.66 -2.96
N ARG A 203 17.40 -8.58 -2.68
CA ARG A 203 18.78 -8.38 -3.13
C ARG A 203 19.71 -8.24 -1.94
N ILE A 204 20.86 -8.91 -1.99
CA ILE A 204 21.91 -8.84 -0.97
C ILE A 204 23.22 -8.41 -1.63
N PHE A 205 23.86 -7.38 -1.08
CA PHE A 205 25.10 -6.80 -1.59
C PHE A 205 26.31 -7.26 -0.77
N SER A 206 27.48 -7.31 -1.43
CA SER A 206 28.73 -7.83 -0.85
C SER A 206 29.34 -6.97 0.25
N LYS A 207 29.00 -5.68 0.28
CA LYS A 207 29.48 -4.68 1.25
C LYS A 207 28.65 -3.41 1.15
N ALA A 208 28.85 -2.51 2.09
CA ALA A 208 28.36 -1.13 2.01
C ALA A 208 29.19 -0.32 1.00
N GLY A 209 28.50 0.49 0.18
CA GLY A 209 29.12 1.44 -0.75
C GLY A 209 28.74 1.20 -2.21
N THR A 210 28.95 2.21 -3.05
CA THR A 210 28.57 2.21 -4.47
C THR A 210 29.39 1.25 -5.34
N ASP A 211 30.50 0.72 -4.82
CA ASP A 211 31.33 -0.30 -5.45
C ASP A 211 30.96 -1.74 -5.00
N ALA A 212 29.83 -1.90 -4.31
CA ALA A 212 29.29 -3.19 -3.94
C ALA A 212 28.86 -4.01 -5.16
N THR A 213 28.89 -5.33 -5.00
CA THR A 213 28.43 -6.29 -6.00
C THR A 213 27.29 -7.11 -5.44
N GLU A 214 26.35 -7.50 -6.28
CA GLU A 214 25.29 -8.43 -5.90
C GLU A 214 25.88 -9.80 -5.50
N LEU A 215 25.45 -10.31 -4.36
CA LEU A 215 25.67 -11.68 -3.92
C LEU A 215 24.47 -12.55 -4.29
N VAL A 216 23.26 -12.07 -4.00
CA VAL A 216 21.98 -12.73 -4.30
C VAL A 216 21.07 -11.69 -4.93
N SER A 217 20.45 -12.05 -6.06
CA SER A 217 19.53 -11.20 -6.81
C SER A 217 18.89 -12.00 -7.97
N PRO A 218 17.91 -11.44 -8.71
CA PRO A 218 17.38 -12.07 -9.91
C PRO A 218 18.47 -12.38 -10.95
N GLN A 219 19.50 -11.54 -11.03
CA GLN A 219 20.61 -11.64 -11.99
C GLN A 219 21.72 -12.59 -11.53
N LYS A 220 21.91 -12.77 -10.22
CA LYS A 220 22.95 -13.66 -9.65
C LYS A 220 22.44 -15.03 -9.25
N GLY A 221 21.14 -15.16 -8.99
CA GLY A 221 20.51 -16.35 -8.42
C GLY A 221 20.51 -16.36 -6.89
N LYS A 222 20.01 -17.46 -6.33
CA LYS A 222 19.68 -17.58 -4.90
C LYS A 222 20.82 -17.93 -3.94
N THR A 223 22.04 -18.13 -4.43
CA THR A 223 23.17 -18.55 -3.59
C THR A 223 24.45 -17.80 -3.89
N ALA A 224 25.21 -17.45 -2.86
CA ALA A 224 26.57 -16.92 -2.95
C ALA A 224 27.54 -17.74 -2.10
N THR A 225 28.78 -17.88 -2.56
CA THR A 225 29.87 -18.51 -1.79
C THR A 225 30.86 -17.43 -1.38
N LEU A 226 31.14 -17.34 -0.09
CA LEU A 226 32.11 -16.44 0.51
C LEU A 226 33.25 -17.25 1.10
N ASP A 227 34.46 -16.73 0.99
CA ASP A 227 35.62 -17.25 1.72
C ASP A 227 35.47 -16.92 3.20
N ALA A 228 35.47 -17.94 4.06
CA ALA A 228 35.28 -17.78 5.49
C ALA A 228 36.44 -17.00 6.15
N ALA A 229 37.64 -17.03 5.56
CA ALA A 229 38.80 -16.30 6.06
C ALA A 229 38.68 -14.78 5.88
N ASN A 230 37.86 -14.33 4.92
CA ASN A 230 37.64 -12.90 4.64
C ASN A 230 36.66 -12.22 5.61
N ILE A 231 36.04 -12.97 6.53
CA ILE A 231 35.15 -12.42 7.56
C ILE A 231 36.01 -12.10 8.80
N ASN A 232 36.24 -10.81 9.07
CA ASN A 232 37.15 -10.39 10.14
C ASN A 232 36.73 -9.09 10.86
N PRO A 233 36.34 -9.17 12.16
CA PRO A 233 35.54 -10.25 12.72
C PRO A 233 34.09 -10.20 12.21
N THR A 234 33.68 -9.09 11.59
CA THR A 234 32.29 -8.86 11.18
C THR A 234 32.25 -8.47 9.70
N LEU A 235 31.34 -9.11 8.96
CA LEU A 235 30.98 -8.72 7.60
C LEU A 235 29.55 -8.19 7.61
N VAL A 236 29.37 -6.91 7.28
CA VAL A 236 28.04 -6.28 7.17
C VAL A 236 27.60 -6.30 5.71
N LEU A 237 26.41 -6.84 5.47
CA LEU A 237 25.84 -7.01 4.14
C LEU A 237 24.56 -6.16 4.04
N PRO A 238 24.54 -5.13 3.17
CA PRO A 238 23.30 -4.43 2.86
C PRO A 238 22.32 -5.32 2.11
N LEU A 239 21.03 -5.13 2.38
CA LEU A 239 19.95 -5.84 1.70
C LEU A 239 18.71 -4.97 1.54
N GLU A 240 17.98 -5.23 0.46
CA GLU A 240 16.73 -4.57 0.10
C GLU A 240 15.73 -5.60 -0.41
N MET A 241 14.45 -5.27 -0.29
CA MET A 241 13.39 -5.97 -1.00
C MET A 241 13.18 -5.31 -2.36
N ILE A 242 13.01 -6.15 -3.38
CA ILE A 242 12.80 -5.73 -4.77
C ILE A 242 11.35 -5.32 -5.00
N ARG A 243 10.42 -5.95 -4.25
CA ARG A 243 8.99 -5.70 -4.33
C ARG A 243 8.31 -5.89 -2.97
N PHE A 244 7.13 -5.28 -2.84
CA PHE A 244 6.23 -5.51 -1.72
C PHE A 244 5.61 -6.91 -1.77
N ALA A 245 5.01 -7.33 -0.65
CA ALA A 245 4.12 -8.48 -0.62
C ALA A 245 2.98 -8.32 -1.64
N GLY A 246 2.61 -9.40 -2.32
CA GLY A 246 1.61 -9.37 -3.40
C GLY A 246 1.38 -10.76 -3.99
N GLU A 247 0.89 -10.83 -5.22
CA GLU A 247 0.68 -12.10 -5.92
C GLU A 247 1.99 -12.91 -6.06
N ASP A 248 1.92 -14.20 -5.72
CA ASP A 248 3.05 -15.14 -5.65
C ASP A 248 4.16 -14.77 -4.65
N PHE A 249 3.89 -13.81 -3.75
CA PHE A 249 4.75 -13.39 -2.63
C PHE A 249 3.88 -12.85 -1.48
N GLU A 250 2.79 -13.56 -1.14
CA GLU A 250 1.74 -13.05 -0.26
C GLU A 250 2.23 -12.85 1.18
N SER A 251 3.15 -13.70 1.66
CA SER A 251 3.72 -13.54 3.00
C SER A 251 4.57 -12.27 3.11
N GLY A 252 5.20 -11.88 2.00
CA GLY A 252 6.25 -10.86 2.01
C GLY A 252 7.52 -11.30 2.73
N THR A 253 7.72 -12.60 2.98
CA THR A 253 8.82 -13.10 3.83
C THR A 253 9.86 -13.88 3.03
N VAL A 254 11.13 -13.73 3.40
CA VAL A 254 12.25 -14.48 2.84
C VAL A 254 13.06 -15.11 3.96
N LYS A 255 13.55 -16.33 3.74
CA LYS A 255 14.50 -16.99 4.63
C LYS A 255 15.91 -16.83 4.08
N ILE A 256 16.82 -16.36 4.92
CA ILE A 256 18.24 -16.18 4.60
C ILE A 256 19.03 -17.19 5.41
N THR A 257 19.69 -18.13 4.74
CA THR A 257 20.47 -19.20 5.39
C THR A 257 21.95 -18.96 5.18
N LEU A 258 22.69 -18.88 6.28
CA LEU A 258 24.13 -19.02 6.33
C LEU A 258 24.48 -20.50 6.58
N SER A 259 25.21 -21.12 5.66
CA SER A 259 25.71 -22.49 5.78
C SER A 259 27.22 -22.50 5.88
N VAL A 260 27.77 -23.05 6.96
CA VAL A 260 29.22 -23.16 7.15
C VAL A 260 29.69 -24.51 6.65
N ILE A 261 30.58 -24.53 5.66
CA ILE A 261 31.12 -25.77 5.08
C ILE A 261 32.57 -25.92 5.54
N GLN A 262 32.83 -27.02 6.24
CA GLN A 262 34.15 -27.41 6.75
C GLN A 262 34.51 -28.74 6.08
N PRO A 263 35.23 -28.71 4.93
CA PRO A 263 35.45 -29.88 4.09
C PRO A 263 36.06 -31.08 4.83
N GLU A 264 36.90 -30.82 5.82
CA GLU A 264 37.58 -31.83 6.62
C GLU A 264 36.67 -32.52 7.67
N TYR A 265 35.47 -32.00 7.92
CA TYR A 265 34.50 -32.58 8.85
C TYR A 265 33.30 -33.21 8.13
N ALA A 266 32.56 -32.43 7.36
CA ALA A 266 31.31 -32.86 6.73
C ALA A 266 31.45 -33.17 5.22
N GLY A 267 32.61 -32.87 4.63
CA GLY A 267 32.84 -32.92 3.19
C GLY A 267 32.65 -31.56 2.49
N PRO A 268 33.10 -31.43 1.24
CA PRO A 268 33.24 -30.14 0.55
C PRO A 268 31.93 -29.45 0.16
N ASP A 269 30.80 -30.17 0.18
CA ASP A 269 29.49 -29.65 -0.24
C ASP A 269 28.41 -29.77 0.85
N THR A 270 28.79 -30.24 2.05
CA THR A 270 27.86 -30.48 3.14
C THR A 270 28.03 -29.41 4.22
N PRO A 271 26.98 -28.65 4.57
CA PRO A 271 27.02 -27.76 5.71
C PRO A 271 27.31 -28.53 7.01
N SER A 272 28.29 -28.06 7.78
CA SER A 272 28.59 -28.56 9.11
C SER A 272 27.58 -28.05 10.14
N TYR A 273 27.10 -26.82 9.95
CA TYR A 273 25.95 -26.23 10.64
C TYR A 273 25.39 -25.04 9.85
N THR A 274 24.19 -24.59 10.21
CA THR A 274 23.53 -23.44 9.60
C THR A 274 22.96 -22.45 10.61
N PHE A 275 22.73 -21.22 10.16
CA PHE A 275 21.86 -20.23 10.80
C PHE A 275 20.87 -19.75 9.76
N THR A 276 19.57 -19.79 10.05
CA THR A 276 18.54 -19.29 9.14
C THR A 276 17.75 -18.17 9.80
N GLU A 277 17.81 -16.98 9.20
CA GLU A 277 17.05 -15.79 9.61
C GLU A 277 15.81 -15.64 8.73
N GLN A 278 14.66 -15.37 9.34
CA GLN A 278 13.43 -15.00 8.61
C GLN A 278 13.25 -13.48 8.64
N VAL A 279 13.09 -12.88 7.46
CA VAL A 279 12.88 -11.44 7.30
C VAL A 279 11.58 -11.17 6.55
N VAL A 280 11.01 -9.97 6.72
CA VAL A 280 9.78 -9.53 6.06
C VAL A 280 9.99 -8.22 5.31
N ALA A 281 9.36 -8.07 4.16
CA ALA A 281 9.30 -6.80 3.45
C ALA A 281 8.50 -5.77 4.23
N ALA A 282 8.97 -4.53 4.24
CA ALA A 282 8.20 -3.39 4.71
C ALA A 282 6.84 -3.36 3.99
N LYS A 283 5.78 -3.06 4.72
CA LYS A 283 4.42 -3.01 4.18
C LYS A 283 4.09 -1.63 3.67
N TRP A 284 3.24 -1.58 2.65
CA TRP A 284 2.65 -0.33 2.20
C TRP A 284 1.35 -0.05 2.97
N VAL A 285 1.16 1.20 3.41
CA VAL A 285 -0.03 1.65 4.13
C VAL A 285 -0.60 2.88 3.42
N ALA A 286 -1.89 2.85 3.11
CA ALA A 286 -2.60 3.97 2.52
C ALA A 286 -2.84 5.07 3.56
N ASN A 287 -2.72 6.33 3.16
CA ASN A 287 -3.02 7.44 4.07
C ASN A 287 -4.53 7.62 4.26
N HIS A 288 -4.97 7.92 5.48
CA HIS A 288 -6.37 8.21 5.77
C HIS A 288 -6.64 9.70 5.97
N HIS A 289 -7.92 10.10 5.89
CA HIS A 289 -8.38 11.50 5.94
C HIS A 289 -7.96 12.30 7.19
N LEU A 290 -7.60 11.64 8.30
CA LEU A 290 -7.10 12.32 9.51
C LEU A 290 -5.58 12.56 9.53
N HIS A 291 -4.83 12.02 8.56
CA HIS A 291 -3.41 12.33 8.43
C HIS A 291 -3.24 13.74 7.88
N GLN A 292 -2.25 14.44 8.40
CA GLN A 292 -2.01 15.84 8.06
C GLN A 292 -1.60 15.95 6.59
N VAL A 293 -2.29 16.77 5.81
CA VAL A 293 -1.90 17.09 4.43
C VAL A 293 -0.68 18.01 4.47
N THR A 294 0.38 17.66 3.74
CA THR A 294 1.59 18.47 3.59
C THR A 294 1.73 19.09 2.21
N LYS A 295 1.17 18.47 1.16
CA LYS A 295 1.13 19.02 -0.21
C LYS A 295 -0.14 18.63 -0.94
N LEU A 296 -0.59 19.50 -1.85
CA LEU A 296 -1.65 19.22 -2.82
C LEU A 296 -1.06 19.10 -4.22
N LEU A 297 -1.48 18.09 -4.95
CA LEU A 297 -1.05 17.77 -6.30
C LEU A 297 -2.19 18.11 -7.25
N VAL A 298 -1.90 18.84 -8.32
CA VAL A 298 -2.90 19.20 -9.34
C VAL A 298 -2.24 19.40 -10.69
N THR A 299 -2.98 19.13 -11.76
CA THR A 299 -2.54 19.49 -13.12
C THR A 299 -2.73 20.97 -13.36
N SER A 300 -1.79 21.61 -14.06
CA SER A 300 -1.92 23.02 -14.44
C SER A 300 -1.61 23.18 -15.91
N ASP A 301 -2.55 23.77 -16.64
CA ASP A 301 -2.44 24.09 -18.05
C ASP A 301 -3.15 25.41 -18.37
N SER A 302 -3.15 25.81 -19.64
CA SER A 302 -3.76 27.07 -20.09
C SER A 302 -5.29 27.10 -19.99
N PHE A 303 -5.95 25.96 -19.78
CA PHE A 303 -7.41 25.86 -19.71
C PHE A 303 -7.94 26.02 -18.28
N ASN A 304 -7.10 25.81 -17.26
CA ASN A 304 -7.53 25.83 -15.85
C ASN A 304 -6.93 26.95 -14.99
N GLU A 305 -6.30 27.95 -15.59
CA GLU A 305 -5.61 29.05 -14.89
C GLU A 305 -6.47 29.72 -13.80
N LYS A 306 -7.76 29.94 -14.06
CA LYS A 306 -8.68 30.57 -13.08
C LYS A 306 -8.96 29.69 -11.88
N PHE A 307 -9.15 28.39 -12.13
CA PHE A 307 -9.34 27.40 -11.07
C PHE A 307 -8.08 27.33 -10.21
N ILE A 308 -6.91 27.22 -10.83
CA ILE A 308 -5.62 27.18 -10.13
C ILE A 308 -5.38 28.44 -9.30
N ALA A 309 -5.62 29.64 -9.83
CA ALA A 309 -5.44 30.87 -9.07
C ALA A 309 -6.37 30.96 -7.84
N THR A 310 -7.60 30.47 -7.97
CA THR A 310 -8.54 30.39 -6.85
C THR A 310 -8.07 29.38 -5.82
N LEU A 311 -7.69 28.18 -6.27
CA LEU A 311 -7.17 27.12 -5.40
C LEU A 311 -5.91 27.58 -4.65
N GLU A 312 -4.94 28.21 -5.30
CA GLU A 312 -3.73 28.78 -4.68
C GLU A 312 -4.08 29.80 -3.58
N THR A 313 -5.09 30.65 -3.81
CA THR A 313 -5.54 31.64 -2.84
C THR A 313 -6.14 31.00 -1.59
N GLU A 314 -6.93 29.94 -1.76
CA GLU A 314 -7.55 29.22 -0.65
C GLU A 314 -6.53 28.36 0.10
N VAL A 315 -5.64 27.70 -0.64
CA VAL A 315 -4.53 26.91 -0.10
C VAL A 315 -3.59 27.73 0.78
N ALA A 316 -3.32 28.97 0.41
CA ALA A 316 -2.49 29.88 1.20
C ALA A 316 -3.07 30.19 2.59
N LYS A 317 -4.34 29.83 2.86
CA LYS A 317 -5.00 30.00 4.17
C LYS A 317 -4.80 28.79 5.10
N GLU A 318 -4.28 27.67 4.61
CA GLU A 318 -3.94 26.54 5.47
C GLU A 318 -2.82 26.92 6.46
N PRO A 319 -2.87 26.42 7.71
CA PRO A 319 -1.81 26.67 8.67
C PRO A 319 -0.51 26.05 8.18
N SER A 320 0.60 26.72 8.47
CA SER A 320 1.94 26.17 8.22
C SER A 320 2.11 24.87 9.02
N GLY A 321 2.53 23.79 8.35
CA GLY A 321 2.85 22.53 9.02
C GLY A 321 4.09 22.61 9.92
N PRO A 322 4.35 21.61 10.76
CA PRO A 322 5.62 21.48 11.46
C PRO A 322 6.79 21.40 10.45
N SER A 323 7.81 22.25 10.62
CA SER A 323 9.06 22.35 9.84
C SER A 323 8.91 22.48 8.30
N ASP A 324 9.00 23.72 7.79
CA ASP A 324 9.34 24.13 6.41
C ASP A 324 8.65 23.46 5.19
N LEU A 325 7.70 22.54 5.39
CA LEU A 325 6.84 21.99 4.34
C LEU A 325 5.62 22.90 4.20
N ARG A 326 5.72 23.91 3.33
CA ARG A 326 4.55 24.68 2.91
C ARG A 326 3.59 23.75 2.19
N TYR A 327 2.30 23.92 2.46
CA TYR A 327 1.25 23.42 1.58
C TYR A 327 1.49 24.09 0.22
N ASP A 328 2.08 23.34 -0.72
CA ASP A 328 2.51 23.81 -2.03
C ASP A 328 1.81 22.98 -3.11
N ILE A 329 1.67 23.58 -4.30
CA ILE A 329 1.05 22.95 -5.45
C ILE A 329 2.14 22.40 -6.37
N LEU A 330 2.23 21.08 -6.47
CA LEU A 330 3.06 20.45 -7.49
C LEU A 330 2.31 20.39 -8.83
N LYS A 331 2.74 21.22 -9.78
CA LYS A 331 2.18 21.31 -11.14
C LYS A 331 2.85 20.31 -12.08
N SER A 332 2.05 19.54 -12.81
CA SER A 332 2.52 18.66 -13.89
C SER A 332 2.58 19.39 -15.23
N ILE A 333 3.70 19.26 -15.97
CA ILE A 333 3.77 19.62 -17.39
C ILE A 333 3.67 18.32 -18.19
N GLN A 334 2.53 18.08 -18.84
CA GLN A 334 2.25 16.84 -19.57
C GLN A 334 3.17 16.72 -20.79
N LYS A 335 4.30 16.02 -20.65
CA LYS A 335 5.18 15.65 -21.76
C LYS A 335 4.87 14.22 -22.20
N GLN A 336 4.64 14.02 -23.49
CA GLN A 336 4.43 12.71 -24.09
C GLN A 336 5.78 11.98 -24.26
N VAL A 337 6.17 11.20 -23.28
CA VAL A 337 7.37 10.33 -23.35
C VAL A 337 6.94 8.91 -23.05
N LEU A 338 7.23 7.96 -23.95
CA LEU A 338 7.05 6.54 -23.65
C LEU A 338 8.10 6.15 -22.60
N ILE A 339 7.66 6.10 -21.35
CA ILE A 339 8.50 5.68 -20.25
C ILE A 339 8.32 4.17 -20.02
N PRO A 340 9.31 3.32 -20.40
CA PRO A 340 9.28 1.91 -20.04
C PRO A 340 9.36 1.74 -18.53
N TYR A 341 8.63 0.78 -17.99
CA TYR A 341 8.71 0.38 -16.58
C TYR A 341 9.07 -1.10 -16.49
N LEU A 342 9.88 -1.48 -15.50
CA LEU A 342 10.24 -2.87 -15.25
C LEU A 342 9.11 -3.56 -14.46
N ASP A 343 8.48 -4.56 -15.06
CA ASP A 343 7.65 -5.52 -14.32
C ASP A 343 8.60 -6.29 -13.38
N THR A 344 8.56 -5.95 -12.09
CA THR A 344 9.42 -6.55 -11.06
C THR A 344 9.06 -8.01 -10.75
N ASP A 345 7.90 -8.47 -11.18
CA ASP A 345 7.44 -9.85 -10.94
C ASP A 345 8.02 -10.79 -12.00
N LYS A 346 8.14 -10.30 -13.24
CA LYS A 346 8.71 -11.06 -14.36
C LYS A 346 10.15 -10.68 -14.68
N TRP A 347 10.66 -9.61 -14.08
CA TRP A 347 11.93 -8.99 -14.41
C TRP A 347 12.07 -8.67 -15.91
N THR A 348 11.02 -8.09 -16.50
CA THR A 348 10.98 -7.72 -17.94
C THR A 348 10.48 -6.31 -18.17
N VAL A 349 11.06 -5.62 -19.15
CA VAL A 349 10.65 -4.26 -19.49
C VAL A 349 9.27 -4.28 -20.16
N ALA A 350 8.29 -3.66 -19.51
CA ALA A 350 6.98 -3.41 -20.08
C ALA A 350 7.01 -2.07 -20.84
N LYS A 351 6.60 -2.09 -22.11
CA LYS A 351 6.38 -0.87 -22.88
C LYS A 351 5.00 -0.30 -22.52
N PRO A 352 4.88 1.01 -22.25
CA PRO A 352 3.57 1.62 -22.12
C PRO A 352 2.78 1.46 -23.43
N SER A 353 1.45 1.34 -23.31
CA SER A 353 0.54 1.31 -24.47
C SER A 353 0.74 2.55 -25.34
N ALA A 354 0.60 2.41 -26.66
CA ALA A 354 0.76 3.51 -27.62
C ALA A 354 -0.42 4.50 -27.62
N ASP A 355 -1.54 4.17 -26.96
CA ASP A 355 -2.79 4.95 -26.98
C ASP A 355 -2.85 6.03 -25.88
N VAL A 356 -1.76 6.77 -25.69
CA VAL A 356 -1.68 7.88 -24.73
C VAL A 356 -1.95 9.20 -25.48
N MET A 357 -3.22 9.51 -25.74
CA MET A 357 -3.62 10.58 -26.69
C MET A 357 -4.73 11.51 -26.16
N SER A 358 -4.66 11.97 -24.92
CA SER A 358 -5.57 13.03 -24.43
C SER A 358 -4.99 13.77 -23.22
N PRO A 359 -5.17 15.10 -23.11
CA PRO A 359 -4.94 15.84 -21.88
C PRO A 359 -5.60 15.14 -20.69
N ASP A 360 -4.89 15.05 -19.59
CA ASP A 360 -5.29 14.22 -18.44
C ASP A 360 -5.33 15.03 -17.15
N GLN A 361 -6.48 15.61 -16.83
CA GLN A 361 -6.65 16.47 -15.65
C GLN A 361 -6.88 15.72 -14.33
N TRP A 362 -6.92 14.38 -14.38
CA TRP A 362 -7.40 13.53 -13.28
C TRP A 362 -6.23 13.03 -12.44
N MET A 363 -5.69 13.91 -11.58
CA MET A 363 -4.55 13.56 -10.71
C MET A 363 -4.91 12.44 -9.72
N ARG A 364 -6.13 12.44 -9.17
CA ARG A 364 -6.62 11.39 -8.26
C ARG A 364 -6.58 10.01 -8.88
N ASP A 365 -7.02 9.92 -10.13
CA ASP A 365 -7.13 8.66 -10.85
C ASP A 365 -5.81 7.94 -11.07
N THR A 366 -4.70 8.69 -11.05
CA THR A 366 -3.42 8.21 -11.57
C THR A 366 -2.61 7.49 -10.50
N ILE A 367 -2.71 7.93 -9.23
CA ILE A 367 -1.93 7.43 -8.10
C ILE A 367 -2.80 7.33 -6.84
N PHE A 368 -2.44 6.42 -5.94
CA PHE A 368 -3.03 6.31 -4.61
C PHE A 368 -1.97 6.56 -3.53
N SER A 369 -2.26 7.50 -2.63
CA SER A 369 -1.31 8.04 -1.65
C SER A 369 -1.13 7.09 -0.47
N GLY A 370 0.13 6.86 -0.09
CA GLY A 370 0.48 6.04 1.06
C GLY A 370 1.94 6.23 1.48
N TYR A 371 2.40 5.34 2.33
CA TYR A 371 3.77 5.32 2.84
C TYR A 371 4.24 3.89 3.08
N SER A 372 5.55 3.73 3.17
CA SER A 372 6.22 2.52 3.65
C SER A 372 7.22 2.91 4.72
N SER A 373 7.32 2.12 5.78
CA SER A 373 8.20 2.40 6.91
C SER A 373 8.82 1.15 7.52
N TRP A 374 9.98 1.33 8.14
CA TRP A 374 10.79 0.27 8.77
C TRP A 374 11.67 0.85 9.90
N PRO A 375 12.30 0.03 10.77
CA PRO A 375 13.07 0.50 11.94
C PRO A 375 14.28 1.40 11.65
N GLY A 376 14.73 1.47 10.39
CA GLY A 376 15.93 2.22 10.01
C GLY A 376 17.23 1.56 10.50
N THR A 377 18.36 2.27 10.38
CA THR A 377 19.68 1.74 10.76
C THR A 377 20.40 2.57 11.86
N ALA A 378 19.67 3.48 12.51
CA ALA A 378 20.22 4.44 13.48
C ALA A 378 19.29 4.71 14.68
N GLY A 379 18.46 3.73 15.08
CA GLY A 379 17.59 3.84 16.25
C GLY A 379 16.28 4.64 16.08
N ASN A 380 16.07 5.24 14.90
CA ASN A 380 14.81 5.88 14.53
C ASN A 380 14.23 5.19 13.32
N HIS A 381 12.92 4.94 13.35
CA HIS A 381 12.23 4.41 12.19
C HIS A 381 12.36 5.37 11.00
N LYS A 382 12.38 4.79 9.82
CA LYS A 382 12.37 5.49 8.53
C LYS A 382 10.99 5.34 7.93
N SER A 383 10.55 6.39 7.25
CA SER A 383 9.26 6.47 6.59
C SER A 383 9.49 7.13 5.24
N GLN A 384 8.96 6.52 4.19
CA GLN A 384 9.06 6.97 2.81
C GLN A 384 7.64 7.18 2.29
N THR A 385 7.36 8.36 1.73
CA THR A 385 6.11 8.56 0.99
C THR A 385 6.16 7.66 -0.24
N THR A 386 5.16 6.78 -0.38
CA THR A 386 5.12 5.75 -1.42
C THR A 386 3.75 5.74 -2.08
N PHE A 387 3.73 6.08 -3.37
CA PHE A 387 2.52 6.06 -4.17
C PHE A 387 2.34 4.72 -4.87
N ILE A 388 1.09 4.26 -4.92
CA ILE A 388 0.69 3.20 -5.85
C ILE A 388 0.32 3.83 -7.17
N LYS A 389 1.00 3.44 -8.26
CA LYS A 389 0.54 3.78 -9.60
C LYS A 389 -0.68 2.94 -9.92
N MET A 390 -1.80 3.59 -10.13
CA MET A 390 -3.07 2.94 -10.46
C MET A 390 -3.02 2.32 -11.87
N HIS A 391 -3.74 1.22 -12.10
CA HIS A 391 -3.79 0.51 -13.39
C HIS A 391 -4.66 1.24 -14.42
N ARG A 392 -4.20 2.44 -14.79
CA ARG A 392 -4.78 3.40 -15.72
C ARG A 392 -3.67 3.97 -16.60
N GLN A 393 -3.89 3.93 -17.91
CA GLN A 393 -2.90 4.27 -18.93
C GLN A 393 -3.30 5.56 -19.68
N ARG A 394 -2.82 6.71 -19.21
CA ARG A 394 -3.02 8.05 -19.82
C ARG A 394 -1.78 8.93 -19.57
N GLU A 395 -1.81 10.18 -20.06
CA GLU A 395 -0.64 11.08 -20.12
C GLU A 395 0.03 11.35 -18.78
N LEU A 396 -0.71 11.39 -17.66
CA LEU A 396 -0.12 11.64 -16.34
C LEU A 396 0.84 10.56 -15.85
N GLN A 397 0.81 9.35 -16.42
CA GLN A 397 1.77 8.31 -16.06
C GLN A 397 3.23 8.76 -16.30
N ASN A 398 3.46 9.62 -17.30
CA ASN A 398 4.80 10.09 -17.64
C ASN A 398 5.34 11.01 -16.55
N TRP A 399 4.46 11.84 -15.97
CA TRP A 399 4.80 12.68 -14.83
C TRP A 399 5.06 11.84 -13.57
N VAL A 400 4.29 10.76 -13.35
CA VAL A 400 4.52 9.86 -12.22
C VAL A 400 5.92 9.26 -12.23
N PHE A 401 6.36 8.72 -13.37
CA PHE A 401 7.67 8.09 -13.45
C PHE A 401 8.82 9.07 -13.74
N GLY A 402 8.53 10.19 -14.43
CA GLY A 402 9.53 11.18 -14.81
C GLY A 402 9.85 12.22 -13.73
N ASP A 403 8.85 12.62 -12.94
CA ASP A 403 8.94 13.77 -12.03
C ASP A 403 8.56 13.41 -10.59
N LEU A 404 7.50 12.61 -10.35
CA LEU A 404 7.08 12.23 -9.00
C LEU A 404 8.08 11.25 -8.37
N LEU A 405 8.43 10.18 -9.09
CA LEU A 405 9.47 9.23 -8.69
C LEU A 405 10.81 9.96 -8.52
N SER A 406 11.26 10.05 -7.28
CA SER A 406 12.39 10.87 -6.87
C SER A 406 12.96 10.33 -5.57
N LYS A 407 13.97 11.02 -5.02
CA LYS A 407 14.54 10.68 -3.71
C LYS A 407 13.50 10.78 -2.58
N ASP A 408 12.56 11.71 -2.73
CA ASP A 408 11.58 12.05 -1.69
C ASP A 408 10.26 11.28 -1.85
N HIS A 409 9.99 10.71 -3.03
CA HIS A 409 8.77 9.93 -3.27
C HIS A 409 9.07 8.65 -4.04
N ALA A 410 8.63 7.54 -3.45
CA ALA A 410 8.66 6.23 -4.07
C ALA A 410 7.39 5.98 -4.90
N VAL A 411 7.50 5.15 -5.93
CA VAL A 411 6.39 4.73 -6.77
C VAL A 411 6.45 3.22 -6.97
N TYR A 412 5.35 2.53 -6.67
CA TYR A 412 5.20 1.11 -6.94
C TYR A 412 3.99 0.86 -7.86
N TYR A 413 4.12 -0.05 -8.83
CA TYR A 413 3.05 -0.35 -9.79
C TYR A 413 2.66 -1.84 -9.73
N PRO A 414 1.67 -2.22 -8.88
CA PRO A 414 1.27 -3.61 -8.68
C PRO A 414 0.84 -4.35 -9.94
N ALA A 415 0.19 -3.66 -10.87
CA ALA A 415 -0.31 -4.25 -12.11
C ALA A 415 0.67 -4.14 -13.29
N ALA A 416 1.95 -3.81 -13.03
CA ALA A 416 2.98 -3.72 -14.06
C ALA A 416 3.10 -5.04 -14.84
N GLY A 417 2.96 -4.98 -16.16
CA GLY A 417 3.09 -6.16 -17.02
C GLY A 417 2.02 -7.24 -16.84
N SER A 418 0.99 -6.99 -16.01
CA SER A 418 -0.18 -7.86 -15.85
C SER A 418 -0.98 -7.98 -17.16
N GLY A 419 -1.71 -9.09 -17.30
CA GLY A 419 -2.69 -9.27 -18.39
C GLY A 419 -4.07 -8.69 -18.07
N ASP A 420 -4.19 -7.98 -16.95
CA ASP A 420 -5.44 -7.42 -16.46
C ASP A 420 -5.98 -6.34 -17.40
N ALA A 421 -7.31 -6.19 -17.42
CA ALA A 421 -7.97 -5.23 -18.28
C ALA A 421 -8.09 -3.87 -17.58
N VAL A 422 -7.55 -2.83 -18.20
CA VAL A 422 -7.77 -1.43 -17.79
C VAL A 422 -9.24 -1.07 -17.93
N ASN A 423 -9.85 -0.61 -16.85
CA ASN A 423 -11.20 -0.07 -16.81
C ASN A 423 -11.32 1.02 -15.73
N SER A 424 -12.46 1.73 -15.70
CA SER A 424 -12.65 2.87 -14.80
C SER A 424 -12.47 2.53 -13.32
N ALA A 425 -12.83 1.30 -12.90
CA ALA A 425 -12.70 0.86 -11.50
C ALA A 425 -11.25 0.82 -11.02
N ASN A 426 -10.28 0.74 -11.93
CA ASN A 426 -8.85 0.74 -11.59
C ASN A 426 -8.30 2.13 -11.27
N SER A 427 -9.09 3.19 -11.43
CA SER A 427 -8.65 4.57 -11.21
C SER A 427 -8.65 4.91 -9.72
N GLY A 428 -7.72 5.75 -9.28
CA GLY A 428 -7.54 6.12 -7.88
C GLY A 428 -8.73 6.81 -7.21
N GLY A 429 -9.63 7.50 -7.93
CA GLY A 429 -10.87 8.04 -7.32
C GLY A 429 -11.79 6.94 -6.77
N ASN A 430 -11.62 5.72 -7.25
CA ASN A 430 -12.32 4.55 -6.76
C ASN A 430 -11.68 3.92 -5.52
N PHE A 431 -10.58 4.46 -4.97
CA PHE A 431 -9.87 3.91 -3.81
C PHE A 431 -9.71 4.98 -2.75
N GLU A 432 -10.25 4.70 -1.57
CA GLU A 432 -10.21 5.62 -0.44
C GLU A 432 -9.94 4.87 0.85
N VAL A 433 -9.70 5.60 1.94
CA VAL A 433 -9.42 5.00 3.25
C VAL A 433 -10.29 5.65 4.32
N THR A 434 -10.98 4.81 5.11
CA THR A 434 -11.66 5.30 6.30
C THR A 434 -10.63 5.86 7.27
N PRO A 435 -10.98 6.85 8.11
CA PRO A 435 -10.27 7.07 9.37
C PRO A 435 -10.19 5.80 10.24
N PRO A 436 -9.51 5.83 11.39
CA PRO A 436 -9.56 4.73 12.35
C PRO A 436 -11.00 4.39 12.74
N VAL A 437 -11.38 3.12 12.60
CA VAL A 437 -12.75 2.62 12.83
C VAL A 437 -12.72 1.35 13.69
N LYS A 438 -13.87 1.01 14.26
CA LYS A 438 -14.04 -0.20 15.06
C LYS A 438 -15.40 -0.85 14.80
N LYS A 439 -15.47 -2.16 14.96
CA LYS A 439 -16.73 -2.92 15.05
C LYS A 439 -16.95 -3.44 16.47
N ALA A 440 -18.09 -3.15 17.07
CA ALA A 440 -18.46 -3.64 18.40
C ALA A 440 -18.52 -5.18 18.40
N GLY A 441 -17.78 -5.80 19.33
CA GLY A 441 -17.63 -7.27 19.38
C GLY A 441 -16.77 -7.85 18.25
N GLY A 442 -16.13 -7.02 17.43
CA GLY A 442 -15.21 -7.40 16.35
C GLY A 442 -13.86 -6.69 16.47
N ASN A 443 -13.24 -6.46 15.31
CA ASN A 443 -11.90 -5.88 15.23
C ASN A 443 -11.90 -4.34 15.36
N THR A 444 -10.78 -3.82 15.86
CA THR A 444 -10.42 -2.40 15.74
C THR A 444 -9.44 -2.25 14.58
N TYR A 445 -9.62 -1.21 13.77
CA TYR A 445 -8.79 -0.91 12.60
C TYR A 445 -8.12 0.45 12.82
N PRO A 446 -6.99 0.50 13.56
CA PRO A 446 -6.36 1.75 13.95
C PRO A 446 -5.75 2.52 12.77
N LEU A 447 -5.39 1.83 11.68
CA LEU A 447 -4.94 2.45 10.43
C LEU A 447 -6.11 2.73 9.46
N GLY A 448 -7.35 2.52 9.91
CA GLY A 448 -8.52 2.54 9.04
C GLY A 448 -8.60 1.34 8.10
N ARG A 449 -9.50 1.41 7.13
CA ARG A 449 -9.72 0.37 6.11
C ARG A 449 -9.80 1.02 4.74
N ILE A 450 -9.15 0.41 3.76
CA ILE A 450 -9.34 0.78 2.36
C ILE A 450 -10.79 0.47 1.98
N TYR A 451 -11.43 1.30 1.16
CA TYR A 451 -12.71 1.00 0.55
C TYR A 451 -12.70 1.41 -0.92
N TYR A 452 -13.39 0.63 -1.74
CA TYR A 452 -13.42 0.87 -3.17
C TYR A 452 -14.69 0.31 -3.82
N GLY A 453 -15.01 0.81 -5.01
CA GLY A 453 -16.08 0.30 -5.85
C GLY A 453 -15.68 -0.98 -6.58
N HIS A 454 -16.40 -2.07 -6.38
CA HIS A 454 -16.11 -3.35 -7.03
C HIS A 454 -17.37 -4.20 -7.23
N SER A 455 -17.75 -4.43 -8.48
CA SER A 455 -18.91 -5.27 -8.82
C SER A 455 -18.56 -6.78 -8.84
N ALA A 456 -18.09 -7.34 -7.72
CA ALA A 456 -17.71 -8.77 -7.59
C ALA A 456 -18.91 -9.72 -7.59
N LYS A 457 -20.00 -9.31 -6.94
CA LYS A 457 -21.08 -10.25 -6.61
C LYS A 457 -21.75 -10.73 -7.89
N ASN A 458 -21.90 -12.05 -8.01
CA ASN A 458 -22.89 -12.71 -8.88
C ASN A 458 -24.31 -12.34 -8.41
N ARG A 459 -24.65 -11.04 -8.38
CA ARG A 459 -26.01 -10.54 -8.09
C ARG A 459 -26.98 -10.89 -9.22
N LEU A 460 -26.42 -11.25 -10.38
CA LEU A 460 -27.06 -12.05 -11.38
C LEU A 460 -26.81 -13.51 -11.00
N GLY A 461 -27.85 -14.24 -10.59
CA GLY A 461 -27.76 -15.70 -10.45
C GLY A 461 -27.14 -16.35 -11.69
N ALA A 462 -26.71 -17.61 -11.58
CA ALA A 462 -25.84 -18.37 -12.52
C ALA A 462 -26.22 -18.41 -14.03
N ASN A 463 -27.17 -17.62 -14.51
CA ASN A 463 -27.57 -17.51 -15.90
C ASN A 463 -26.64 -16.56 -16.67
N SER A 464 -25.69 -17.16 -17.38
CA SER A 464 -24.55 -16.55 -18.08
C SER A 464 -24.88 -15.78 -19.37
N THR A 465 -26.09 -15.24 -19.53
CA THR A 465 -26.52 -14.54 -20.76
C THR A 465 -26.59 -13.01 -20.63
N LEU A 466 -26.43 -12.48 -19.42
CA LEU A 466 -26.33 -11.05 -19.17
C LEU A 466 -24.85 -10.63 -19.13
N ARG A 467 -24.50 -9.52 -19.78
CA ARG A 467 -23.13 -8.96 -19.74
C ARG A 467 -22.70 -8.83 -18.28
N LYS A 468 -21.66 -9.56 -17.88
CA LYS A 468 -20.99 -9.38 -16.58
C LYS A 468 -20.65 -7.90 -16.43
N SER A 469 -20.97 -7.29 -15.29
CA SER A 469 -20.47 -5.93 -15.00
C SER A 469 -18.95 -5.92 -15.19
N ARG A 470 -18.47 -4.90 -15.91
CA ARG A 470 -17.05 -4.69 -16.21
C ARG A 470 -16.40 -3.74 -15.20
N HIS A 471 -17.15 -3.24 -14.22
CA HIS A 471 -16.63 -2.37 -13.17
C HIS A 471 -16.00 -3.22 -12.06
N LYS A 472 -14.79 -3.69 -12.33
CA LYS A 472 -14.02 -4.56 -11.44
C LYS A 472 -12.59 -4.08 -11.39
N ILE A 473 -12.10 -3.93 -10.18
CA ILE A 473 -10.66 -3.75 -9.92
C ILE A 473 -9.92 -5.00 -10.38
N ASP A 474 -8.74 -4.79 -10.94
CA ASP A 474 -7.82 -5.82 -11.41
C ASP A 474 -7.36 -6.73 -10.26
N GLU A 475 -6.98 -7.97 -10.60
CA GLU A 475 -6.54 -8.93 -9.59
C GLU A 475 -5.24 -8.48 -8.94
N SER A 476 -4.29 -8.01 -9.75
CA SER A 476 -2.96 -7.60 -9.31
C SER A 476 -3.02 -6.56 -8.18
N THR A 477 -3.84 -5.52 -8.33
CA THR A 477 -4.04 -4.47 -7.31
C THR A 477 -4.76 -5.00 -6.07
N ARG A 478 -5.78 -5.87 -6.23
CA ARG A 478 -6.49 -6.45 -5.08
C ARG A 478 -5.60 -7.39 -4.27
N SER A 479 -4.84 -8.25 -4.94
CA SER A 479 -3.86 -9.16 -4.33
C SER A 479 -2.78 -8.39 -3.59
N PHE A 480 -2.25 -7.31 -4.19
CA PHE A 480 -1.31 -6.41 -3.53
C PHE A 480 -1.90 -5.81 -2.24
N ILE A 481 -3.09 -5.20 -2.29
CA ILE A 481 -3.72 -4.59 -1.10
C ILE A 481 -3.97 -5.66 -0.01
N ALA A 482 -4.48 -6.83 -0.40
CA ALA A 482 -4.74 -7.92 0.54
C ALA A 482 -3.45 -8.41 1.24
N ALA A 483 -2.35 -8.55 0.51
CA ALA A 483 -1.06 -9.00 1.03
C ALA A 483 -0.39 -8.01 2.01
N GLN A 484 -0.85 -6.75 2.04
CA GLN A 484 -0.38 -5.80 3.04
C GLN A 484 -0.91 -6.14 4.44
N ALA A 485 -2.09 -6.76 4.53
CA ALA A 485 -2.72 -7.25 5.77
C ALA A 485 -2.97 -6.20 6.88
N LEU A 486 -2.89 -4.89 6.55
CA LEU A 486 -3.03 -3.78 7.50
C LEU A 486 -4.35 -3.01 7.38
N GLN A 487 -4.89 -2.87 6.17
CA GLN A 487 -6.10 -2.08 5.88
C GLN A 487 -7.10 -2.87 5.04
N TYR A 488 -7.60 -3.98 5.58
CA TYR A 488 -8.50 -4.91 4.89
C TYR A 488 -9.64 -4.20 4.14
N PRO A 489 -9.79 -4.40 2.81
CA PRO A 489 -10.73 -3.62 2.02
C PRO A 489 -12.20 -3.79 2.40
N ILE A 490 -13.00 -2.77 2.10
CA ILE A 490 -14.46 -2.82 2.04
C ILE A 490 -14.89 -2.63 0.58
N GLU A 491 -15.59 -3.62 0.04
CA GLU A 491 -16.12 -3.56 -1.34
C GLU A 491 -17.48 -2.87 -1.35
N LEU A 492 -17.58 -1.79 -2.11
CA LEU A 492 -18.79 -1.02 -2.37
C LEU A 492 -19.27 -1.23 -3.80
N ASP A 493 -20.48 -0.75 -4.08
CA ASP A 493 -21.12 -0.88 -5.37
C ASP A 493 -21.36 0.50 -5.99
N THR A 494 -20.47 0.88 -6.89
CA THR A 494 -20.43 2.18 -7.57
C THR A 494 -20.75 2.09 -9.06
N ASP A 495 -21.07 0.89 -9.59
CA ASP A 495 -21.32 0.71 -11.03
C ASP A 495 -22.58 1.47 -11.51
N TRP A 496 -23.36 2.02 -10.58
CA TRP A 496 -24.45 2.93 -10.86
C TRP A 496 -24.03 4.33 -11.31
N LEU A 497 -22.81 4.75 -10.99
CA LEU A 497 -22.21 5.99 -11.46
C LEU A 497 -21.59 5.78 -12.85
N ALA A 498 -21.58 6.85 -13.66
CA ALA A 498 -21.02 6.87 -15.01
C ALA A 498 -19.52 6.52 -14.95
N VAL A 499 -18.78 7.32 -14.19
CA VAL A 499 -17.35 7.11 -13.88
C VAL A 499 -17.18 5.90 -12.97
N GLY A 500 -17.94 5.82 -11.89
CA GLY A 500 -18.04 4.61 -11.07
C GLY A 500 -17.17 4.64 -9.83
N HIS A 501 -16.87 5.79 -9.26
CA HIS A 501 -15.91 5.92 -8.16
C HIS A 501 -16.60 6.14 -6.82
N VAL A 502 -15.89 5.87 -5.73
CA VAL A 502 -16.44 6.03 -4.37
C VAL A 502 -16.41 7.47 -3.89
N ASP A 503 -15.48 8.28 -4.41
CA ASP A 503 -15.34 9.71 -4.09
C ASP A 503 -16.51 10.56 -4.63
N GLU A 504 -17.22 10.07 -5.66
CA GLU A 504 -18.48 10.63 -6.20
C GLU A 504 -19.71 10.41 -5.30
N MET A 505 -19.55 9.75 -4.15
CA MET A 505 -20.66 9.42 -3.26
C MET A 505 -20.43 9.92 -1.84
N MET A 506 -19.19 9.92 -1.36
CA MET A 506 -18.91 10.19 0.03
C MET A 506 -17.45 10.54 0.32
N THR A 507 -17.25 11.27 1.42
CA THR A 507 -15.94 11.62 1.96
C THR A 507 -15.99 11.71 3.49
N PHE A 508 -14.84 11.62 4.16
CA PHE A 508 -14.75 11.77 5.61
C PHE A 508 -14.22 13.15 5.99
N LEU A 509 -14.87 13.79 6.94
CA LEU A 509 -14.39 15.02 7.56
C LEU A 509 -13.94 14.79 9.01
N PRO A 510 -12.90 15.48 9.49
CA PRO A 510 -12.47 15.37 10.87
C PRO A 510 -13.52 15.91 11.84
N TYR A 511 -13.73 15.20 12.95
CA TYR A 511 -14.58 15.61 14.06
C TYR A 511 -13.84 15.37 15.39
N PRO A 512 -13.00 16.32 15.83
CA PRO A 512 -12.17 16.14 17.03
C PRO A 512 -12.96 15.89 18.32
N GLY A 513 -14.23 16.31 18.38
CA GLY A 513 -15.11 16.11 19.53
C GLY A 513 -15.73 14.71 19.64
N GLY A 514 -15.51 13.83 18.65
CA GLY A 514 -15.99 12.45 18.69
C GLY A 514 -15.21 11.55 19.63
N SER A 515 -15.80 10.41 20.00
CA SER A 515 -15.08 9.37 20.76
C SER A 515 -13.96 8.74 19.94
N ASP A 516 -13.08 7.98 20.59
CA ASP A 516 -12.04 7.22 19.89
C ASP A 516 -12.67 6.29 18.83
N ASN A 517 -12.06 6.23 17.64
CA ASN A 517 -12.58 5.59 16.42
C ASN A 517 -13.85 6.22 15.81
N LYS A 518 -14.33 7.36 16.33
CA LYS A 518 -15.40 8.21 15.77
C LYS A 518 -15.00 9.69 15.69
N LYS A 519 -13.71 9.98 15.53
CA LYS A 519 -13.20 11.36 15.38
C LYS A 519 -13.42 11.93 13.97
N TRP A 520 -14.55 11.57 13.36
CA TRP A 520 -14.89 11.88 11.99
C TRP A 520 -16.41 11.95 11.80
N LYS A 521 -16.85 12.58 10.71
CA LYS A 521 -18.21 12.48 10.15
C LYS A 521 -18.12 12.04 8.70
N LEU A 522 -19.07 11.22 8.26
CA LEU A 522 -19.18 10.78 6.88
C LEU A 522 -20.14 11.71 6.14
N LEU A 523 -19.66 12.40 5.12
CA LEU A 523 -20.50 13.16 4.19
C LEU A 523 -20.93 12.23 3.08
N VAL A 524 -22.22 12.23 2.75
CA VAL A 524 -22.80 11.34 1.75
C VAL A 524 -23.74 12.12 0.84
N ALA A 525 -23.56 12.00 -0.47
CA ALA A 525 -24.47 12.57 -1.47
C ALA A 525 -25.92 12.10 -1.20
N SER A 526 -26.87 13.02 -1.32
CA SER A 526 -28.29 12.78 -1.03
C SER A 526 -29.18 13.62 -1.93
N PRO A 527 -29.63 13.08 -3.07
CA PRO A 527 -30.68 13.71 -3.85
C PRO A 527 -31.96 13.94 -3.08
N LYS A 528 -32.33 13.05 -2.16
CA LYS A 528 -33.51 13.26 -1.33
C LYS A 528 -33.37 14.56 -0.52
N LYS A 529 -32.20 14.81 0.09
CA LYS A 529 -31.94 16.05 0.81
C LYS A 529 -32.06 17.28 -0.09
N ALA A 530 -31.55 17.22 -1.33
CA ALA A 530 -31.69 18.31 -2.29
C ALA A 530 -33.16 18.66 -2.57
N TYR A 531 -34.00 17.66 -2.85
CA TYR A 531 -35.43 17.86 -3.11
C TYR A 531 -36.22 18.31 -1.87
N ASP A 532 -35.86 17.82 -0.68
CA ASP A 532 -36.48 18.25 0.57
C ASP A 532 -36.19 19.75 0.82
N LEU A 533 -34.93 20.18 0.71
CA LEU A 533 -34.54 21.58 0.88
C LEU A 533 -35.26 22.51 -0.10
N MET A 534 -35.36 22.13 -1.38
CA MET A 534 -36.11 22.90 -2.38
C MET A 534 -37.61 22.97 -2.07
N THR A 535 -38.19 21.86 -1.58
CA THR A 535 -39.61 21.79 -1.22
C THR A 535 -39.91 22.70 -0.03
N ASP A 536 -39.10 22.61 1.02
CA ASP A 536 -39.22 23.44 2.22
C ASP A 536 -39.04 24.91 1.87
N LYS A 537 -38.02 25.25 1.07
CA LYS A 537 -37.75 26.63 0.71
C LYS A 537 -38.87 27.24 -0.13
N ARG A 538 -39.47 26.49 -1.07
CA ARG A 538 -40.65 26.94 -1.81
C ARG A 538 -41.88 27.10 -0.90
N ALA A 539 -42.02 26.25 0.13
CA ALA A 539 -43.12 26.33 1.08
C ALA A 539 -43.00 27.54 2.02
N GLU A 540 -41.79 27.95 2.40
CA GLU A 540 -41.54 29.19 3.16
C GLU A 540 -42.08 30.42 2.42
N ASN A 541 -41.83 30.51 1.11
CA ASN A 541 -42.39 31.54 0.25
C ASN A 541 -42.41 31.07 -1.21
N VAL A 542 -43.60 31.12 -1.82
CA VAL A 542 -43.80 30.67 -3.21
C VAL A 542 -42.91 31.36 -4.23
N ILE A 543 -42.46 32.60 -3.96
CA ILE A 543 -41.54 33.36 -4.82
C ILE A 543 -40.20 32.63 -4.97
N PHE A 544 -39.73 31.92 -3.93
CA PHE A 544 -38.49 31.14 -4.00
C PHE A 544 -38.59 29.96 -4.98
N GLY A 545 -39.80 29.56 -5.39
CA GLY A 545 -39.97 28.61 -6.51
C GLY A 545 -39.32 29.09 -7.81
N GLY A 546 -39.15 30.40 -8.00
CA GLY A 546 -38.46 30.99 -9.17
C GLY A 546 -36.94 31.11 -9.03
N ALA A 547 -36.36 30.69 -7.89
CA ALA A 547 -34.91 30.73 -7.65
C ALA A 547 -34.14 30.02 -8.77
N LYS A 548 -33.04 30.64 -9.21
CA LYS A 548 -32.22 30.15 -10.32
C LYS A 548 -31.32 29.01 -9.87
N VAL A 549 -31.27 27.95 -10.66
CA VAL A 549 -30.45 26.73 -10.44
C VAL A 549 -29.61 26.51 -11.69
N LEU A 550 -28.39 25.96 -11.53
CA LEU A 550 -27.40 25.71 -12.59
C LEU A 550 -27.07 26.95 -13.43
N GLN A 551 -26.86 28.06 -12.75
CA GLN A 551 -26.53 29.37 -13.31
C GLN A 551 -25.51 30.06 -12.40
N ARG A 552 -24.52 30.72 -12.99
CA ARG A 552 -23.59 31.58 -12.25
C ARG A 552 -24.27 32.89 -11.90
N PRO A 553 -24.52 33.20 -10.61
CA PRO A 553 -25.02 34.50 -10.19
C PRO A 553 -23.86 35.51 -10.20
N LYS A 554 -24.12 36.72 -10.69
CA LYS A 554 -23.21 37.86 -10.58
C LYS A 554 -24.01 39.08 -10.18
N TRP A 555 -23.67 39.68 -9.05
CA TRP A 555 -24.26 40.96 -8.68
C TRP A 555 -23.85 42.04 -9.68
N ASP A 556 -24.85 42.72 -10.21
CA ASP A 556 -24.74 43.98 -10.92
C ASP A 556 -25.46 45.02 -10.06
N THR A 557 -24.94 46.24 -9.98
CA THR A 557 -25.45 47.43 -9.28
C THR A 557 -26.54 47.24 -8.20
N ASP A 558 -27.74 46.75 -8.57
CA ASP A 558 -28.91 46.49 -7.71
C ASP A 558 -29.64 45.13 -7.95
N HIS A 559 -29.12 44.21 -8.76
CA HIS A 559 -29.73 42.91 -9.07
C HIS A 559 -28.72 41.83 -9.50
N PHE A 560 -29.11 40.56 -9.48
CA PHE A 560 -28.28 39.48 -10.02
C PHE A 560 -28.49 39.29 -11.54
N ASN A 561 -27.39 39.27 -12.27
CA ASN A 561 -27.31 38.70 -13.61
C ASN A 561 -26.93 37.21 -13.52
N TYR A 562 -27.51 36.40 -14.40
CA TYR A 562 -27.32 34.95 -14.38
C TYR A 562 -26.72 34.46 -15.70
N THR A 563 -25.62 33.73 -15.60
CA THR A 563 -25.01 33.06 -16.77
C THR A 563 -25.37 31.57 -16.75
N PRO A 564 -26.11 31.06 -17.76
CA PRO A 564 -26.49 29.65 -17.82
C PRO A 564 -25.29 28.72 -17.93
N LEU A 565 -25.33 27.63 -17.17
CA LEU A 565 -24.36 26.54 -17.26
C LEU A 565 -24.77 25.53 -18.32
N LYS A 566 -23.79 24.75 -18.78
CA LYS A 566 -23.99 23.71 -19.79
C LYS A 566 -23.40 22.38 -19.35
N LEU A 567 -24.09 21.30 -19.69
CA LEU A 567 -23.58 19.93 -19.69
C LEU A 567 -23.76 19.37 -21.10
N HIS A 568 -22.72 18.72 -21.65
CA HIS A 568 -22.74 18.16 -23.01
C HIS A 568 -23.26 19.16 -24.07
N ASN A 569 -22.79 20.41 -24.00
CA ASN A 569 -23.24 21.54 -24.83
C ASN A 569 -24.73 21.95 -24.70
N THR A 570 -25.48 21.32 -23.79
CA THR A 570 -26.89 21.63 -23.53
C THR A 570 -27.00 22.58 -22.35
N VAL A 571 -27.79 23.65 -22.50
CA VAL A 571 -28.08 24.58 -21.39
C VAL A 571 -28.97 23.88 -20.37
N VAL A 572 -28.49 23.77 -19.13
CA VAL A 572 -29.18 23.04 -18.04
C VAL A 572 -29.82 23.95 -17.00
N SER A 573 -29.73 25.27 -17.18
CA SER A 573 -30.33 26.27 -16.28
C SER A 573 -31.83 26.01 -16.05
N CYS A 574 -32.24 26.01 -14.79
CA CYS A 574 -33.63 25.77 -14.40
C CYS A 574 -33.99 26.54 -13.12
N THR A 575 -35.16 26.24 -12.56
CA THR A 575 -35.64 26.79 -11.29
C THR A 575 -36.09 25.69 -10.32
N ILE A 576 -36.31 26.05 -9.05
CA ILE A 576 -36.95 25.15 -8.08
C ILE A 576 -38.30 24.63 -8.62
N ASN A 577 -39.11 25.47 -9.24
CA ASN A 577 -40.41 25.06 -9.80
C ASN A 577 -40.28 24.05 -10.92
N ASP A 578 -39.22 24.13 -11.73
CA ASP A 578 -38.94 23.14 -12.77
C ASP A 578 -38.60 21.79 -12.14
N LEU A 579 -37.63 21.76 -11.23
CA LEU A 579 -37.17 20.54 -10.54
C LEU A 579 -38.27 19.88 -9.69
N LEU A 580 -39.22 20.65 -9.16
CA LEU A 580 -40.37 20.14 -8.41
C LEU A 580 -41.63 19.93 -9.28
N GLY A 581 -41.54 20.20 -10.57
CA GLY A 581 -42.64 20.16 -11.53
C GLY A 581 -42.56 18.98 -12.50
N ASN A 582 -43.45 18.98 -13.50
CA ASN A 582 -43.52 17.94 -14.53
C ASN A 582 -43.23 18.49 -15.94
N GLY A 583 -42.49 19.61 -16.03
CA GLY A 583 -41.97 20.13 -17.29
C GLY A 583 -40.88 19.23 -17.88
N ASN A 584 -40.56 19.42 -19.16
CA ASN A 584 -39.49 18.68 -19.81
C ASN A 584 -38.11 19.08 -19.24
N ALA A 585 -37.29 18.09 -18.90
CA ALA A 585 -35.89 18.32 -18.60
C ALA A 585 -35.12 18.64 -19.90
N PRO A 586 -34.07 19.48 -19.85
CA PRO A 586 -33.32 19.90 -21.02
C PRO A 586 -32.42 18.79 -21.60
N LEU A 587 -31.94 17.89 -20.75
CA LEU A 587 -31.11 16.76 -21.14
C LEU A 587 -31.96 15.60 -21.66
N LEU A 588 -31.41 14.86 -22.63
CA LEU A 588 -31.94 13.57 -23.05
C LEU A 588 -31.29 12.46 -22.26
N ALA A 589 -32.02 11.38 -22.03
CA ALA A 589 -31.40 10.15 -21.53
C ALA A 589 -30.42 9.60 -22.60
N PRO A 590 -29.46 8.76 -22.21
CA PRO A 590 -28.37 8.31 -23.10
C PRO A 590 -28.85 7.50 -24.33
N ASN A 591 -30.07 6.97 -24.29
CA ASN A 591 -30.74 6.32 -25.41
C ASN A 591 -31.56 7.29 -26.30
N GLY A 592 -31.44 8.60 -26.08
CA GLY A 592 -32.19 9.66 -26.76
C GLY A 592 -33.59 9.94 -26.20
N TYR A 593 -33.98 9.30 -25.10
CA TYR A 593 -35.32 9.47 -24.50
C TYR A 593 -35.45 10.82 -23.78
N ALA A 594 -36.44 11.63 -24.18
CA ALA A 594 -36.81 12.84 -23.46
C ALA A 594 -37.62 12.49 -22.19
N TYR A 595 -37.28 13.12 -21.07
CA TYR A 595 -37.93 12.89 -19.78
C TYR A 595 -38.32 14.21 -19.11
N THR A 596 -39.18 14.12 -18.09
CA THR A 596 -39.65 15.28 -17.32
C THR A 596 -38.86 15.42 -16.01
N TYR A 597 -38.90 16.60 -15.41
CA TYR A 597 -38.33 16.81 -14.08
C TYR A 597 -38.98 15.93 -13.00
N ASP A 598 -40.26 15.58 -13.12
CA ASP A 598 -40.93 14.64 -12.20
C ASP A 598 -40.33 13.23 -12.31
N LEU A 599 -40.03 12.78 -13.53
CA LEU A 599 -39.29 11.52 -13.73
C LEU A 599 -37.90 11.62 -13.12
N LEU A 600 -37.14 12.70 -13.40
CA LEU A 600 -35.82 12.93 -12.82
C LEU A 600 -35.84 12.91 -11.30
N LYS A 601 -36.85 13.52 -10.67
CA LYS A 601 -37.05 13.50 -9.22
C LYS A 601 -37.33 12.09 -8.71
N GLY A 602 -38.25 11.37 -9.34
CA GLY A 602 -38.57 9.99 -8.96
C GLY A 602 -37.35 9.06 -9.04
N TRP A 603 -36.52 9.26 -10.05
CA TRP A 603 -35.25 8.59 -10.26
C TRP A 603 -34.25 8.89 -9.14
N ASN A 604 -34.02 10.16 -8.86
CA ASN A 604 -33.14 10.60 -7.79
C ASN A 604 -33.57 10.09 -6.39
N VAL A 605 -34.82 10.35 -6.00
CA VAL A 605 -35.32 10.04 -4.64
C VAL A 605 -35.58 8.54 -4.45
N GLY A 606 -36.05 7.84 -5.48
CA GLY A 606 -36.42 6.43 -5.39
C GLY A 606 -35.30 5.45 -5.79
N GLY A 607 -34.37 5.88 -6.64
CA GLY A 607 -33.30 5.05 -7.20
C GLY A 607 -31.93 5.43 -6.64
N VAL A 608 -31.43 6.64 -6.92
CA VAL A 608 -30.07 7.07 -6.54
C VAL A 608 -29.90 7.07 -5.02
N GLU A 609 -30.84 7.68 -4.28
CA GLU A 609 -30.80 7.68 -2.80
C GLU A 609 -30.74 6.26 -2.24
N LYS A 610 -31.43 5.31 -2.89
CA LYS A 610 -31.41 3.90 -2.50
C LYS A 610 -30.06 3.24 -2.80
N ALA A 611 -29.48 3.46 -3.98
CA ALA A 611 -28.16 2.91 -4.34
C ALA A 611 -27.07 3.38 -3.38
N ILE A 612 -27.12 4.66 -2.99
CA ILE A 612 -26.25 5.23 -1.96
C ILE A 612 -26.55 4.58 -0.59
N GLY A 613 -27.83 4.48 -0.20
CA GLY A 613 -28.25 3.83 1.03
C GLY A 613 -27.77 2.38 1.17
N ASP A 614 -27.85 1.59 0.09
CA ASP A 614 -27.38 0.20 0.07
C ASP A 614 -25.86 0.11 0.33
N ASN A 615 -25.07 1.09 -0.12
CA ASN A 615 -23.63 1.18 0.21
C ASN A 615 -23.39 1.60 1.66
N ILE A 616 -24.17 2.54 2.18
CA ILE A 616 -24.11 2.90 3.60
C ILE A 616 -24.43 1.69 4.49
N ASP A 617 -25.39 0.85 4.10
CA ASP A 617 -25.70 -0.37 4.84
C ASP A 617 -24.52 -1.36 4.83
N ILE A 618 -23.73 -1.42 3.76
CA ILE A 618 -22.47 -2.19 3.74
C ILE A 618 -21.51 -1.62 4.81
N LEU A 619 -21.26 -0.31 4.81
CA LEU A 619 -20.37 0.31 5.79
C LEU A 619 -20.82 0.08 7.24
N LYS A 620 -22.13 0.20 7.52
CA LYS A 620 -22.72 -0.10 8.83
C LYS A 620 -22.50 -1.54 9.28
N ASN A 621 -22.40 -2.49 8.34
CA ASN A 621 -22.08 -3.88 8.66
C ASN A 621 -20.59 -4.05 8.97
N GLU A 622 -19.71 -3.29 8.32
CA GLU A 622 -18.26 -3.39 8.42
C GLU A 622 -17.66 -2.69 9.66
N PHE A 623 -18.26 -1.60 10.15
CA PHE A 623 -17.87 -0.90 11.38
C PHE A 623 -19.06 -0.21 12.04
N ASP A 624 -18.86 0.38 13.22
CA ASP A 624 -19.92 1.00 14.04
C ASP A 624 -20.35 2.38 13.50
N LEU A 625 -20.83 2.43 12.26
CA LEU A 625 -21.42 3.62 11.65
C LEU A 625 -22.89 3.78 12.07
N GLU A 626 -23.24 4.95 12.59
CA GLU A 626 -24.62 5.29 12.98
C GLU A 626 -25.15 6.45 12.13
N ASP A 627 -26.46 6.66 12.10
CA ASP A 627 -27.04 7.76 11.31
C ASP A 627 -26.59 9.14 11.81
N ASP A 628 -26.32 9.28 13.11
CA ASP A 628 -25.77 10.49 13.71
C ASP A 628 -24.34 10.80 13.24
N ASP A 629 -23.62 9.81 12.68
CA ASP A 629 -22.28 9.98 12.11
C ASP A 629 -22.31 10.48 10.65
N ILE A 630 -23.51 10.56 10.05
CA ILE A 630 -23.69 10.84 8.62
C ILE A 630 -24.28 12.24 8.41
N VAL A 631 -23.65 13.02 7.55
CA VAL A 631 -24.20 14.28 7.01
C VAL A 631 -24.64 14.04 5.57
N ARG A 632 -25.95 14.19 5.32
CA ARG A 632 -26.53 14.07 3.98
C ARG A 632 -26.33 15.38 3.22
N VAL A 633 -25.61 15.31 2.11
CA VAL A 633 -25.18 16.46 1.29
C VAL A 633 -26.08 16.56 0.04
N PRO A 634 -26.72 17.72 -0.24
CA PRO A 634 -27.67 17.83 -1.36
C PRO A 634 -26.95 17.79 -2.71
N VAL A 635 -27.24 16.76 -3.51
CA VAL A 635 -26.69 16.57 -4.87
C VAL A 635 -27.78 15.99 -5.77
N ILE A 636 -28.02 16.55 -6.95
CA ILE A 636 -28.97 16.02 -7.94
C ILE A 636 -28.18 15.31 -9.03
N PHE A 637 -28.65 14.15 -9.48
CA PHE A 637 -28.03 13.36 -10.54
C PHE A 637 -28.89 13.33 -11.81
N TYR A 638 -28.27 13.07 -12.95
CA TYR A 638 -28.94 12.84 -14.24
C TYR A 638 -28.46 11.53 -14.89
N PRO A 639 -29.25 10.93 -15.80
CA PRO A 639 -28.80 9.74 -16.54
C PRO A 639 -27.72 10.12 -17.58
N SER A 640 -26.52 9.55 -17.47
CA SER A 640 -25.38 9.88 -18.34
C SER A 640 -24.98 8.78 -19.33
N ASP A 641 -24.95 7.51 -18.89
CA ASP A 641 -24.61 6.38 -19.77
C ASP A 641 -25.72 5.33 -19.89
N HIS A 642 -25.81 4.68 -21.05
CA HIS A 642 -26.71 3.56 -21.26
C HIS A 642 -26.03 2.21 -20.95
N VAL A 643 -26.62 1.43 -20.05
CA VAL A 643 -26.17 0.06 -19.75
C VAL A 643 -26.88 -0.93 -20.69
N SER A 644 -26.17 -1.35 -21.74
CA SER A 644 -26.68 -2.37 -22.68
C SER A 644 -26.70 -3.77 -22.06
N GLY A 645 -27.86 -4.43 -22.06
CA GLY A 645 -28.00 -5.82 -21.61
C GLY A 645 -29.18 -6.55 -22.26
N GLY A 646 -29.16 -7.88 -22.18
CA GLY A 646 -30.30 -8.71 -22.62
C GLY A 646 -31.48 -8.54 -21.67
N HIS A 647 -32.70 -8.51 -22.20
CA HIS A 647 -33.92 -8.39 -21.40
C HIS A 647 -33.95 -9.43 -20.27
N ALA A 648 -33.92 -9.00 -19.01
CA ALA A 648 -34.19 -9.89 -17.88
C ALA A 648 -35.67 -10.30 -17.93
N TYR A 649 -35.92 -11.50 -18.46
CA TYR A 649 -37.25 -12.12 -18.42
C TYR A 649 -37.59 -12.47 -16.96
N VAL A 650 -38.41 -11.62 -16.34
CA VAL A 650 -39.29 -11.94 -15.20
C VAL A 650 -38.57 -12.22 -13.86
N LEU A 651 -38.59 -11.24 -12.94
CA LEU A 651 -38.43 -11.46 -11.49
C LEU A 651 -39.47 -10.62 -10.70
N PRO A 652 -39.82 -11.03 -9.45
CA PRO A 652 -41.01 -10.56 -8.74
C PRO A 652 -40.95 -9.07 -8.35
N SER A 653 -42.14 -8.49 -8.31
CA SER A 653 -42.53 -7.09 -8.23
C SER A 653 -42.22 -6.35 -6.92
N THR A 654 -41.04 -6.51 -6.32
CA THR A 654 -40.63 -5.74 -5.13
C THR A 654 -39.39 -4.88 -5.32
N ASP A 655 -38.65 -5.07 -6.43
CA ASP A 655 -37.52 -4.21 -6.78
C ASP A 655 -38.02 -2.89 -7.35
N LYS A 656 -37.99 -1.86 -6.50
CA LYS A 656 -38.41 -0.50 -6.81
C LYS A 656 -37.44 0.16 -7.80
N VAL A 657 -37.68 -0.07 -9.08
CA VAL A 657 -37.81 0.97 -10.11
C VAL A 657 -38.93 0.49 -11.04
N ASP A 658 -40.00 1.27 -11.13
CA ASP A 658 -41.23 1.07 -11.91
C ASP A 658 -41.23 -0.09 -12.94
N ASN A 659 -41.91 -1.18 -12.62
CA ASN A 659 -42.15 -2.33 -13.49
C ASN A 659 -43.33 -2.14 -14.47
N THR A 660 -43.95 -0.96 -14.49
CA THR A 660 -45.16 -0.65 -15.27
C THR A 660 -44.90 0.23 -16.49
N LYS A 661 -43.71 0.84 -16.61
CA LYS A 661 -43.30 1.62 -17.81
C LYS A 661 -42.15 0.92 -18.51
N SER A 662 -42.42 0.50 -19.76
CA SER A 662 -41.48 0.03 -20.80
C SER A 662 -40.04 -0.22 -20.34
N ARG A 663 -39.61 -1.49 -20.38
CA ARG A 663 -38.24 -1.98 -20.13
C ARG A 663 -37.12 -1.28 -20.93
N ARG A 664 -37.46 -0.40 -21.89
CA ARG A 664 -36.53 0.42 -22.68
C ARG A 664 -36.36 1.86 -22.18
N ASN A 665 -37.27 2.34 -21.32
CA ASN A 665 -37.38 3.75 -20.89
C ASN A 665 -37.50 3.90 -19.36
N GLY A 666 -37.39 2.81 -18.59
CA GLY A 666 -37.40 2.82 -17.12
C GLY A 666 -36.01 3.08 -16.54
N PHE A 667 -35.95 3.69 -15.35
CA PHE A 667 -34.68 4.09 -14.72
C PHE A 667 -34.06 3.00 -13.86
N ASN A 668 -33.49 1.99 -14.49
CA ASN A 668 -32.82 0.93 -13.75
C ASN A 668 -31.37 1.34 -13.44
N ILE A 669 -31.10 1.75 -12.20
CA ILE A 669 -29.75 2.00 -11.72
C ILE A 669 -29.16 0.81 -10.94
N PHE A 670 -29.74 -0.39 -11.02
CA PHE A 670 -29.20 -1.50 -10.25
C PHE A 670 -27.88 -1.99 -10.85
N PRO A 671 -26.77 -1.92 -10.09
CA PRO A 671 -25.48 -2.40 -10.53
C PRO A 671 -25.51 -3.84 -11.01
N GLY A 672 -24.81 -4.11 -12.11
CA GLY A 672 -24.73 -5.44 -12.69
C GLY A 672 -26.02 -6.00 -13.30
N ARG A 673 -27.09 -5.22 -13.50
CA ARG A 673 -28.28 -5.65 -14.27
C ARG A 673 -28.28 -5.08 -15.69
N GLY A 674 -28.78 -5.87 -16.66
CA GLY A 674 -28.94 -5.44 -18.04
C GLY A 674 -30.13 -4.50 -18.23
N GLU A 675 -29.99 -3.53 -19.15
CA GLU A 675 -30.97 -2.47 -19.48
C GLU A 675 -31.20 -1.46 -18.35
N GLY A 676 -30.72 -0.22 -18.53
CA GLY A 676 -30.77 0.84 -17.51
C GLY A 676 -29.85 2.02 -17.84
N PHE A 677 -29.59 2.87 -16.85
CA PHE A 677 -28.68 4.00 -16.98
C PHE A 677 -27.73 4.11 -15.81
N LYS A 678 -26.50 4.57 -16.07
CA LYS A 678 -25.61 5.12 -15.05
C LYS A 678 -25.87 6.60 -14.88
N CYS A 679 -25.46 7.15 -13.74
CA CYS A 679 -25.72 8.53 -13.37
C CYS A 679 -24.44 9.37 -13.38
N GLY A 680 -24.56 10.62 -13.83
CA GLY A 680 -23.62 11.69 -13.55
C GLY A 680 -24.25 12.73 -12.63
N ALA A 681 -23.45 13.58 -12.00
CA ALA A 681 -23.93 14.68 -11.16
C ALA A 681 -24.47 15.84 -12.01
N LEU A 682 -25.71 16.27 -11.75
CA LEU A 682 -26.36 17.40 -12.44
C LEU A 682 -26.01 18.74 -11.78
N THR A 683 -26.05 18.78 -10.45
CA THR A 683 -25.42 19.83 -9.62
C THR A 683 -24.07 19.30 -9.18
N ALA A 684 -23.08 20.17 -8.95
CA ALA A 684 -21.75 19.70 -8.58
C ALA A 684 -21.79 18.81 -7.32
N ASP A 685 -21.05 17.71 -7.37
CA ASP A 685 -21.03 16.69 -6.32
C ASP A 685 -20.13 17.14 -5.16
N MET A 686 -20.72 17.90 -4.23
CA MET A 686 -20.00 18.49 -3.09
C MET A 686 -19.18 17.50 -2.25
N PRO A 687 -19.59 16.22 -2.02
CA PRO A 687 -18.73 15.22 -1.38
C PRO A 687 -17.40 14.95 -2.09
N ASN A 688 -17.31 15.14 -3.41
CA ASN A 688 -16.07 15.07 -4.22
C ASN A 688 -15.22 16.35 -4.01
N MET A 689 -15.03 16.74 -2.74
CA MET A 689 -14.23 17.87 -2.29
C MET A 689 -12.83 17.43 -1.89
N PHE A 690 -11.86 18.33 -1.98
CA PHE A 690 -10.57 18.11 -1.32
C PHE A 690 -10.67 18.50 0.16
N VAL A 691 -10.32 17.56 1.05
CA VAL A 691 -10.28 17.78 2.51
C VAL A 691 -8.86 18.13 2.92
N GLY A 692 -8.62 19.43 3.13
CA GLY A 692 -7.39 19.96 3.69
C GLY A 692 -7.32 19.81 5.22
N ASN A 693 -6.39 20.51 5.86
CA ASN A 693 -6.20 20.43 7.31
C ASN A 693 -7.25 21.25 8.07
N THR A 694 -7.51 22.46 7.58
CA THR A 694 -8.52 23.38 8.13
C THR A 694 -9.43 23.97 7.04
N GLN A 695 -9.05 23.82 5.78
CA GLN A 695 -9.81 24.30 4.63
C GLN A 695 -10.43 23.12 3.90
N LEU A 696 -11.70 23.27 3.50
CA LEU A 696 -12.41 22.36 2.62
C LEU A 696 -12.55 23.05 1.25
N TYR A 697 -12.10 22.40 0.19
CA TYR A 697 -12.19 22.91 -1.18
C TYR A 697 -13.32 22.17 -1.88
N ILE A 698 -14.49 22.78 -1.87
CA ILE A 698 -15.76 22.16 -2.22
C ILE A 698 -16.14 22.61 -3.63
N PRO A 699 -16.54 21.70 -4.55
CA PRO A 699 -17.02 22.12 -5.86
C PRO A 699 -18.29 22.95 -5.71
N LYS A 700 -18.39 24.04 -6.47
CA LYS A 700 -19.52 24.97 -6.38
C LYS A 700 -20.78 24.30 -6.95
N PRO A 701 -21.83 24.04 -6.14
CA PRO A 701 -22.95 23.20 -6.56
C PRO A 701 -23.85 23.85 -7.61
N TYR A 702 -23.88 25.19 -7.65
CA TYR A 702 -24.87 25.97 -8.39
C TYR A 702 -26.31 25.50 -8.13
N GLY A 703 -26.60 25.31 -6.85
CA GLY A 703 -27.92 25.02 -6.33
C GLY A 703 -28.85 26.25 -6.45
N PRO A 704 -30.02 26.20 -5.78
CA PRO A 704 -30.96 27.31 -5.83
C PRO A 704 -30.40 28.58 -5.20
N TRP A 705 -30.23 29.62 -6.03
CA TRP A 705 -29.86 30.96 -5.58
C TRP A 705 -31.06 31.67 -4.95
N ILE A 706 -31.02 31.86 -3.64
CA ILE A 706 -32.03 32.58 -2.88
C ILE A 706 -31.68 34.07 -2.92
N ASP A 707 -32.33 34.77 -3.87
CA ASP A 707 -32.24 36.22 -3.98
C ASP A 707 -33.12 36.89 -2.92
N THR A 708 -32.48 37.70 -2.09
CA THR A 708 -33.13 38.48 -1.03
C THR A 708 -33.27 39.96 -1.38
N GLY A 709 -32.81 40.36 -2.57
CA GLY A 709 -32.73 41.76 -3.03
C GLY A 709 -31.46 42.49 -2.59
N ASP A 710 -30.53 41.82 -1.90
CA ASP A 710 -29.25 42.35 -1.44
C ASP A 710 -28.13 41.31 -1.64
N GLU A 711 -26.97 41.74 -2.15
CA GLU A 711 -25.83 40.86 -2.41
C GLU A 711 -25.34 40.15 -1.15
N GLY A 712 -25.27 40.88 -0.02
CA GLY A 712 -24.68 40.40 1.23
C GLY A 712 -25.56 39.40 1.98
N THR A 713 -26.87 39.36 1.69
CA THR A 713 -27.81 38.42 2.30
C THR A 713 -28.36 37.35 1.37
N SER A 714 -28.03 37.41 0.07
CA SER A 714 -28.39 36.37 -0.90
C SER A 714 -27.38 35.22 -0.87
N PHE A 715 -27.82 34.00 -1.17
CA PHE A 715 -26.98 32.81 -1.02
C PHE A 715 -27.43 31.64 -1.88
N ASP A 716 -26.51 30.71 -2.14
CA ASP A 716 -26.84 29.38 -2.64
C ASP A 716 -27.35 28.50 -1.49
N LEU A 717 -28.56 27.94 -1.65
CA LEU A 717 -29.23 27.15 -0.61
C LEU A 717 -28.45 25.90 -0.21
N PHE A 718 -27.77 25.25 -1.15
CA PHE A 718 -27.02 24.01 -0.91
C PHE A 718 -25.70 24.31 -0.21
N GLU A 719 -24.98 25.36 -0.65
CA GLU A 719 -23.76 25.83 0.02
C GLU A 719 -24.04 26.22 1.47
N LYS A 720 -25.10 27.00 1.70
CA LYS A 720 -25.50 27.43 3.04
C LYS A 720 -25.81 26.24 3.94
N TYR A 721 -26.62 25.30 3.46
CA TYR A 721 -26.97 24.11 4.25
C TYR A 721 -25.73 23.32 4.65
N LEU A 722 -24.84 23.00 3.70
CA LEU A 722 -23.65 22.21 3.99
C LEU A 722 -22.73 22.91 5.00
N LYS A 723 -22.50 24.21 4.82
CA LYS A 723 -21.71 25.03 5.74
C LYS A 723 -22.30 25.03 7.15
N ASP A 724 -23.61 25.20 7.26
CA ASP A 724 -24.31 25.21 8.55
C ASP A 724 -24.24 23.84 9.23
N GLU A 725 -24.37 22.71 8.50
CA GLU A 725 -24.21 21.37 9.06
C GLU A 725 -22.78 21.09 9.55
N ILE A 726 -21.77 21.47 8.75
CA ILE A 726 -20.35 21.29 9.13
C ILE A 726 -20.04 22.09 10.41
N ALA A 727 -20.52 23.32 10.50
CA ALA A 727 -20.29 24.17 11.67
C ALA A 727 -20.86 23.59 12.98
N LYS A 728 -21.89 22.73 12.92
CA LYS A 728 -22.47 22.09 14.11
C LYS A 728 -21.52 21.11 14.79
N PHE A 729 -20.68 20.41 14.03
CA PHE A 729 -19.77 19.41 14.59
C PHE A 729 -18.30 19.86 14.56
N ASN A 730 -17.89 20.67 13.59
CA ASN A 730 -16.53 21.17 13.50
C ASN A 730 -16.48 22.60 12.94
N GLY A 731 -16.71 23.59 13.81
CA GLY A 731 -16.63 25.01 13.47
C GLY A 731 -15.22 25.54 13.17
N ALA A 732 -14.17 24.71 13.26
CA ALA A 732 -12.82 25.07 12.85
C ALA A 732 -12.58 24.85 11.34
N LEU A 733 -13.43 24.07 10.66
CA LEU A 733 -13.34 23.86 9.22
C LEU A 733 -13.94 25.04 8.46
N SER A 734 -13.18 25.54 7.49
CA SER A 734 -13.61 26.61 6.58
C SER A 734 -14.07 26.01 5.25
N CYS A 735 -15.31 26.29 4.85
CA CYS A 735 -15.88 25.81 3.59
C CYS A 735 -15.60 26.82 2.46
N ASN A 736 -14.80 26.42 1.47
CA ASN A 736 -14.45 27.25 0.31
C ASN A 736 -15.06 26.63 -0.95
N PHE A 737 -16.12 27.25 -1.48
CA PHE A 737 -16.81 26.79 -2.67
C PHE A 737 -16.14 27.34 -3.93
N ILE A 738 -15.51 26.48 -4.73
CA ILE A 738 -14.68 26.86 -5.88
C ILE A 738 -15.40 26.47 -7.18
N ASP A 739 -15.44 27.40 -8.13
CA ASP A 739 -15.97 27.15 -9.48
C ASP A 739 -15.00 26.27 -10.27
N ASP A 740 -15.32 24.99 -10.38
CA ASP A 740 -14.59 23.99 -11.15
C ASP A 740 -15.35 23.54 -12.40
N TRP A 741 -16.49 24.19 -12.70
CA TRP A 741 -17.50 23.65 -13.59
C TRP A 741 -17.00 23.33 -15.00
N ASP A 742 -16.33 24.29 -15.64
CA ASP A 742 -15.97 24.18 -17.05
C ASP A 742 -14.78 23.23 -17.28
N HIS A 743 -13.95 23.01 -16.27
CA HIS A 743 -12.76 22.16 -16.37
C HIS A 743 -13.03 20.75 -15.85
N TYR A 744 -13.67 20.62 -14.68
CA TYR A 744 -13.90 19.33 -14.03
C TYR A 744 -15.35 18.88 -14.17
N HIS A 745 -16.34 19.60 -13.61
CA HIS A 745 -17.74 19.13 -13.52
C HIS A 745 -18.33 18.71 -14.87
N ALA A 746 -18.13 19.55 -15.91
CA ALA A 746 -18.64 19.29 -17.26
C ALA A 746 -17.97 18.09 -17.95
N CYS A 747 -16.91 17.54 -17.35
CA CYS A 747 -16.20 16.33 -17.76
C CYS A 747 -16.42 15.15 -16.78
N GLU A 748 -17.49 15.19 -15.98
CA GLU A 748 -17.93 14.13 -15.07
C GLU A 748 -17.01 13.86 -13.85
N GLY A 749 -16.34 14.89 -13.33
CA GLY A 749 -15.62 14.79 -12.05
C GLY A 749 -15.50 16.15 -11.38
N GLU A 750 -15.00 16.21 -10.15
CA GLU A 750 -14.90 17.48 -9.41
C GLU A 750 -13.46 17.71 -8.90
N ILE A 751 -13.31 18.69 -7.99
CA ILE A 751 -12.04 19.05 -7.34
C ILE A 751 -11.29 17.83 -6.81
N HIS A 752 -11.95 16.89 -6.12
CA HIS A 752 -11.25 15.73 -5.56
C HIS A 752 -10.70 14.80 -6.66
N CYS A 753 -11.44 14.54 -7.73
CA CYS A 753 -10.94 13.80 -8.90
C CYS A 753 -9.74 14.50 -9.58
N GLY A 754 -9.76 15.83 -9.61
CA GLY A 754 -8.72 16.67 -10.21
C GLY A 754 -7.44 16.82 -9.39
N THR A 755 -7.48 16.46 -8.10
CA THR A 755 -6.39 16.71 -7.15
C THR A 755 -5.93 15.44 -6.44
N ASN A 756 -4.75 15.47 -5.82
CA ASN A 756 -4.24 14.40 -4.96
C ASN A 756 -3.36 15.02 -3.86
N GLU A 757 -2.80 14.21 -2.97
CA GLU A 757 -2.09 14.73 -1.81
C GLU A 757 -0.89 13.90 -1.35
N ILE A 758 -0.02 14.59 -0.63
CA ILE A 758 0.95 13.98 0.28
C ILE A 758 0.46 14.23 1.70
N ARG A 759 0.36 13.15 2.48
CA ARG A 759 0.01 13.22 3.91
C ARG A 759 1.19 12.74 4.75
N GLN A 760 1.32 13.30 5.93
CA GLN A 760 2.25 12.85 6.97
C GLN A 760 1.48 11.92 7.93
N PRO A 761 1.84 10.62 8.00
CA PRO A 761 1.28 9.71 8.98
C PRO A 761 1.71 10.10 10.40
N SER A 762 0.96 9.64 11.40
CA SER A 762 1.36 9.83 12.79
C SER A 762 2.54 8.92 13.13
N GLN A 763 3.35 9.28 14.14
CA GLN A 763 4.48 8.44 14.58
C GLN A 763 4.06 7.03 15.00
N THR A 764 2.83 6.84 15.48
CA THR A 764 2.29 5.53 15.83
C THR A 764 1.96 4.72 14.58
N ASP A 765 1.40 5.36 13.55
CA ASP A 765 1.04 4.69 12.30
C ASP A 765 2.27 4.31 11.48
N GLU A 766 3.35 5.10 11.58
CA GLU A 766 4.65 4.79 10.97
C GLU A 766 5.30 3.54 11.57
N LYS A 767 4.87 3.08 12.76
CA LYS A 767 5.29 1.81 13.35
C LYS A 767 4.20 0.76 13.20
N TRP A 768 3.75 0.53 11.97
CA TRP A 768 2.68 -0.42 11.65
C TRP A 768 2.93 -1.83 12.20
N TRP A 769 4.20 -2.23 12.38
CA TRP A 769 4.55 -3.54 12.94
C TRP A 769 4.29 -3.67 14.44
N ALA A 770 4.08 -2.56 15.14
CA ALA A 770 3.73 -2.52 16.57
C ALA A 770 2.21 -2.52 16.82
N ILE A 771 1.42 -2.43 15.75
CA ILE A 771 -0.04 -2.56 15.71
C ILE A 771 -0.41 -4.03 15.56
#